data_AF-A0A8S2UDT6-F1
#
_entry.id   AF-A0A8S2UDT6-F1
#
_cell.length_a   1.000
_cell.length_b   1.000
_cell.length_c   1.000
_cell.angle_alpha   90.00
_cell.angle_beta   90.00
_cell.angle_gamma   90.00
#
_symmetry.space_group_name_H-M   'P 1'
#
loop_
_entity.id
_entity.type
_entity.pdbx_description
1 polymer ?
#
loop_
_entity_poly.entity_id
_entity_poly.type
_entity_poly.pdbx_seq_one_letter_code
_entity_poly.pdbx_strand_id
1 'polypeptide(L)'
;MRIWIIKSIEDSLFVLLHLINFFVNSKPCLSLAETPTISTEVKVEQPIESTPPIEESKTNETPVEELLPPTVPEPPPEENLDLIRQQVTNYFTERSDRLKQRQELLEQNLLAEKNRLNAEQQQAAMTRLDSSIKRIPPFIKRLRTLTEQQRDALCRDMQTLNLTRYISEVATALTEAKLKMTDVWTSVQMCSLLHQRYPDFSMSLYENWLKVLQKDTLSDNLSKVRVDLRLYAELVTVHVLPINQSMHHLLTILNALMNNDKDFSNLTILISFCRLCGEDYAEIFSSKIRKSIIKLDENIEETNRSSFHSNELKHQIRQMLDEYFQRLSVYLVDEHKQLQKQEQLMKRTMENRGEINQEIKDKYEQTNTTFQKLLQNTETFADLLEQAMPELPIEEASKKSSDRTGIDFYLAGRSDDDLGGNTLWEDSDTKQFYEDTVDLKLFLPGYAFREPATTTTPASEETETLDSVQMEQEIEKEGLEVTSTVEAEEEDTTLADIEDGVEEDVGANNIKLMMDVFVTQLPTCVNREMIDKAARDFATNLNTKQNRKRLIKALYTVQRTYLHLLPFYSRLIATLNPVMPEIGNELVRLLKNEFRAHIRRKDQIYIESKIKTVRFIGELVKFSVFPKNEAINCLKTLLSDFRHHNIEMCCNLLETCGRFLYRSPDCHRRIEIILEILMRKKAVLTLDSRYTTQIENAYYYCNPPEAREIEKKIRSPIQEYLRRLLFKDLNKITIEK
;
A
#
# COMPACT_ATOMS: atom_id res chain seq x y z
N MET A 1 -50.82 5.26 31.72
CA MET A 1 -50.68 6.26 30.64
C MET A 1 -50.22 7.63 31.12
N ARG A 2 -50.94 8.32 32.03
CA ARG A 2 -50.53 9.67 32.48
C ARG A 2 -49.15 9.75 33.16
N ILE A 3 -48.78 8.74 33.96
CA ILE A 3 -47.45 8.69 34.62
C ILE A 3 -46.31 8.49 33.61
N TRP A 4 -46.57 7.78 32.51
CA TRP A 4 -45.57 7.51 31.47
C TRP A 4 -45.31 8.75 30.59
N ILE A 5 -46.35 9.53 30.33
CA ILE A 5 -46.25 10.81 29.62
C ILE A 5 -45.49 11.84 30.47
N ILE A 6 -45.75 11.89 31.77
CA ILE A 6 -45.01 12.79 32.68
C ILE A 6 -43.53 12.42 32.74
N LYS A 7 -43.20 11.13 32.85
CA LYS A 7 -41.82 10.63 32.81
C LYS A 7 -41.09 11.00 31.50
N SER A 8 -41.77 10.83 30.36
CA SER A 8 -41.20 11.17 29.05
C SER A 8 -40.99 12.68 28.84
N ILE A 9 -41.83 13.52 29.46
CA ILE A 9 -41.69 14.98 29.42
C ILE A 9 -40.56 15.44 30.36
N GLU A 10 -40.42 14.84 31.55
CA GLU A 10 -39.31 15.10 32.47
C GLU A 10 -37.96 14.73 31.86
N ASP A 11 -37.86 13.56 31.20
CA ASP A 11 -36.63 13.12 30.55
C ASP A 11 -36.28 14.02 29.35
N SER A 12 -37.28 14.50 28.60
CA SER A 12 -37.08 15.45 27.49
C SER A 12 -36.65 16.84 27.96
N LEU A 13 -37.19 17.32 29.08
CA LEU A 13 -36.78 18.57 29.72
C LEU A 13 -35.37 18.49 30.29
N PHE A 14 -34.96 17.33 30.80
CA PHE A 14 -33.61 17.11 31.31
C PHE A 14 -32.55 17.17 30.21
N VAL A 15 -32.84 16.60 29.03
CA VAL A 15 -31.97 16.67 27.85
C VAL A 15 -31.87 18.10 27.32
N LEU A 16 -32.98 18.85 27.31
CA LEU A 16 -33.00 20.26 26.91
C LEU A 16 -32.21 21.16 27.90
N LEU A 17 -32.30 20.90 29.21
CA LEU A 17 -31.50 21.62 30.21
C LEU A 17 -30.01 21.32 30.07
N HIS A 18 -29.64 20.09 29.72
CA HIS A 18 -28.25 19.70 29.47
C HIS A 18 -27.69 20.37 28.20
N LEU A 19 -28.47 20.45 27.13
CA LEU A 19 -28.08 21.13 25.89
C LEU A 19 -27.94 22.64 26.09
N ILE A 20 -28.82 23.27 26.88
CA ILE A 20 -28.70 24.70 27.22
C ILE A 20 -27.46 24.95 28.09
N ASN A 21 -27.17 24.10 29.08
CA ASN A 21 -25.94 24.23 29.89
C ASN A 21 -24.66 23.98 29.09
N PHE A 22 -24.70 23.13 28.05
CA PHE A 22 -23.58 22.90 27.15
C PHE A 22 -23.28 24.13 26.28
N PHE A 23 -24.32 24.81 25.77
CA PHE A 23 -24.18 26.04 25.00
C PHE A 23 -23.82 27.28 25.83
N VAL A 24 -24.30 27.37 27.08
CA VAL A 24 -24.01 28.52 27.97
C VAL A 24 -22.60 28.47 28.57
N ASN A 25 -22.00 27.28 28.72
CA ASN A 25 -20.64 27.13 29.28
C ASN A 25 -19.52 27.07 28.23
N SER A 26 -19.84 27.13 26.94
CA SER A 26 -18.86 27.16 25.86
C SER A 26 -18.55 28.60 25.47
N LYS A 27 -17.71 29.29 26.25
CA LYS A 27 -17.17 30.61 25.83
C LYS A 27 -16.01 30.43 24.83
N PRO A 28 -15.97 31.22 23.74
CA PRO A 28 -14.88 31.22 22.78
C PRO A 28 -13.68 32.01 23.32
N CYS A 29 -12.47 31.43 23.20
CA CYS A 29 -11.22 32.16 23.38
C CYS A 29 -10.95 33.01 22.14
N LEU A 30 -11.37 34.28 22.18
CA LEU A 30 -10.88 35.37 21.34
C LEU A 30 -10.16 36.36 22.27
N SER A 31 -8.83 36.36 22.26
CA SER A 31 -8.04 37.38 22.95
C SER A 31 -7.91 38.60 22.04
N LEU A 32 -8.75 39.61 22.28
CA LEU A 32 -8.48 41.01 21.95
C LEU A 32 -7.45 41.53 22.96
N ALA A 33 -6.30 41.99 22.46
CA ALA A 33 -5.40 42.87 23.21
C ALA A 33 -5.46 44.25 22.56
N GLU A 34 -6.04 45.20 23.30
CA GLU A 34 -6.12 46.61 22.98
C GLU A 34 -4.74 47.29 23.13
N THR A 35 -4.46 48.20 22.20
CA THR A 35 -3.42 49.22 22.28
C THR A 35 -3.65 50.22 23.41
N PRO A 36 -2.60 50.89 23.90
CA PRO A 36 -2.72 52.32 24.14
C PRO A 36 -1.64 53.16 23.44
N THR A 37 -2.16 54.20 22.81
CA THR A 37 -1.61 55.47 22.34
C THR A 37 -0.45 56.06 23.15
N ILE A 38 0.62 56.50 22.47
CA ILE A 38 1.27 57.79 22.74
C ILE A 38 1.62 58.45 21.40
N SER A 39 0.96 59.58 21.17
CA SER A 39 1.19 60.57 20.13
C SER A 39 2.42 61.42 20.46
N THR A 40 3.28 61.67 19.48
CA THR A 40 4.11 62.88 19.44
C THR A 40 4.22 63.42 18.02
N GLU A 41 4.08 64.74 18.00
CA GLU A 41 3.85 65.71 16.94
C GLU A 41 4.80 65.70 15.72
N VAL A 42 4.22 66.05 14.58
CA VAL A 42 4.90 66.59 13.40
C VAL A 42 5.18 68.08 13.60
N LYS A 43 6.41 68.54 13.31
CA LYS A 43 6.65 69.93 12.89
C LYS A 43 7.85 70.07 11.93
N VAL A 44 7.50 70.24 10.66
CA VAL A 44 8.02 71.15 9.61
C VAL A 44 9.40 71.80 9.83
N GLU A 45 10.34 71.60 8.90
CA GLU A 45 10.97 72.64 8.04
C GLU A 45 11.94 72.02 7.00
N GLN A 46 11.86 72.50 5.76
CA GLN A 46 12.76 72.21 4.61
C GLN A 46 13.92 73.25 4.57
N PRO A 47 14.72 73.37 3.48
CA PRO A 47 15.59 72.42 2.76
C PRO A 47 17.05 72.99 2.68
N ILE A 48 17.96 72.37 1.90
CA ILE A 48 18.92 73.01 0.94
C ILE A 48 20.21 72.17 0.75
N GLU A 49 20.49 71.85 -0.54
CA GLU A 49 21.79 71.64 -1.26
C GLU A 49 22.83 70.64 -0.71
N SER A 50 23.70 69.97 -1.48
CA SER A 50 24.00 69.85 -2.91
C SER A 50 25.04 68.72 -3.05
N THR A 51 25.01 67.99 -4.17
CA THR A 51 26.06 67.09 -4.71
C THR A 51 27.43 67.81 -4.89
N PRO A 52 28.59 67.17 -5.26
CA PRO A 52 28.77 65.87 -5.95
C PRO A 52 30.06 65.09 -5.47
N PRO A 53 30.76 64.22 -6.24
CA PRO A 53 31.48 63.02 -5.74
C PRO A 53 33.03 63.21 -5.74
N ILE A 54 33.83 62.19 -5.38
CA ILE A 54 35.15 61.86 -5.99
C ILE A 54 35.81 60.62 -5.31
N GLU A 55 36.20 59.71 -6.21
CA GLU A 55 37.22 58.64 -6.29
C GLU A 55 38.20 58.23 -5.16
N GLU A 56 38.44 56.90 -5.17
CA GLU A 56 39.68 56.13 -5.02
C GLU A 56 40.42 56.00 -3.66
N SER A 57 40.55 54.75 -3.19
CA SER A 57 41.85 54.03 -3.22
C SER A 57 41.74 52.59 -2.69
N LYS A 58 42.51 51.70 -3.33
CA LYS A 58 42.66 50.27 -3.02
C LYS A 58 43.69 50.05 -1.92
N THR A 59 43.46 49.08 -1.03
CA THR A 59 44.53 48.23 -0.46
C THR A 59 44.01 46.83 -0.17
N ASN A 60 44.76 45.85 -0.64
CA ASN A 60 44.58 44.40 -0.49
C ASN A 60 44.77 43.95 0.97
N GLU A 61 44.03 42.93 1.41
CA GLU A 61 44.57 41.82 2.21
C GLU A 61 43.59 40.62 2.20
N THR A 62 44.18 39.43 2.24
CA THR A 62 43.64 38.08 2.00
C THR A 62 42.57 37.62 3.01
N PRO A 63 41.59 36.77 2.60
CA PRO A 63 40.51 36.35 3.49
C PRO A 63 40.93 35.18 4.40
N VAL A 64 40.72 35.37 5.70
CA VAL A 64 40.71 34.33 6.73
C VAL A 64 39.38 33.58 6.61
N GLU A 65 39.47 32.25 6.59
CA GLU A 65 38.36 31.31 6.54
C GLU A 65 37.58 31.35 7.87
N GLU A 66 36.41 31.98 7.86
CA GLU A 66 35.52 32.11 9.02
C GLU A 66 34.20 31.35 8.76
N LEU A 67 33.81 30.57 9.77
CA LEU A 67 32.82 29.49 9.77
C LEU A 67 31.43 29.90 9.26
N LEU A 68 30.85 29.09 8.37
CA LEU A 68 29.45 29.17 7.96
C LEU A 68 28.51 28.87 9.15
N PRO A 69 27.48 29.70 9.43
CA PRO A 69 26.44 29.39 10.40
C PRO A 69 25.48 28.30 9.88
N PRO A 70 24.79 27.57 10.76
CA PRO A 70 24.04 26.38 10.41
C PRO A 70 22.88 26.71 9.46
N THR A 71 22.77 25.91 8.40
CA THR A 71 21.66 25.92 7.44
C THR A 71 20.34 25.71 8.17
N VAL A 72 19.50 26.74 8.19
CA VAL A 72 18.08 26.64 8.50
C VAL A 72 17.44 25.75 7.42
N PRO A 73 16.64 24.73 7.77
CA PRO A 73 15.96 23.90 6.77
C PRO A 73 15.03 24.79 5.93
N GLU A 74 15.17 24.73 4.61
CA GLU A 74 14.29 25.44 3.68
C GLU A 74 12.82 25.08 3.94
N PRO A 75 11.91 26.07 3.95
CA PRO A 75 10.47 25.79 4.00
C PRO A 75 10.04 25.07 2.71
N PRO A 76 8.97 24.24 2.77
CA PRO A 76 8.47 23.51 1.61
C PRO A 76 8.07 24.48 0.48
N PRO A 77 8.12 24.03 -0.80
CA PRO A 77 7.93 24.90 -1.95
C PRO A 77 6.55 25.56 -1.88
N GLU A 78 6.52 26.90 -1.90
CA GLU A 78 5.28 27.67 -1.98
C GLU A 78 4.50 27.23 -3.24
N GLU A 79 3.32 26.62 -3.05
CA GLU A 79 2.37 26.38 -4.14
C GLU A 79 2.08 27.71 -4.83
N ASN A 80 2.35 27.82 -6.13
CA ASN A 80 2.23 29.07 -6.88
C ASN A 80 0.76 29.54 -6.91
N LEU A 81 0.41 30.50 -6.05
CA LEU A 81 -0.94 31.06 -5.90
C LEU A 81 -1.50 31.62 -7.23
N ASP A 82 -0.62 32.11 -8.12
CA ASP A 82 -1.03 32.62 -9.44
C ASP A 82 -1.57 31.49 -10.33
N LEU A 83 -1.01 30.29 -10.23
CA LEU A 83 -1.50 29.12 -10.96
C LEU A 83 -2.90 28.72 -10.48
N ILE A 84 -3.13 28.76 -9.16
CA ILE A 84 -4.44 28.46 -8.56
C ILE A 84 -5.47 29.51 -9.00
N ARG A 85 -5.11 30.80 -8.95
CA ARG A 85 -5.94 31.90 -9.44
C ARG A 85 -6.30 31.75 -10.92
N GLN A 86 -5.35 31.35 -11.76
CA GLN A 86 -5.58 31.08 -13.18
C GLN A 86 -6.56 29.91 -13.39
N GLN A 87 -6.39 28.81 -12.66
CA GLN A 87 -7.28 27.65 -12.73
C GLN A 87 -8.73 28.00 -12.34
N VAL A 88 -8.90 28.75 -11.25
CA VAL A 88 -10.22 29.21 -10.79
C VAL A 88 -10.88 30.13 -11.80
N THR A 89 -10.13 31.10 -12.35
CA THR A 89 -10.64 32.05 -13.37
C THR A 89 -11.08 31.33 -14.65
N ASN A 90 -10.25 30.39 -15.14
CA ASN A 90 -10.59 29.59 -16.33
C ASN A 90 -11.87 28.79 -16.10
N TYR A 91 -12.02 28.15 -14.93
CA TYR A 91 -13.22 27.40 -14.59
C TYR A 91 -14.50 28.28 -14.62
N PHE A 92 -14.46 29.46 -13.99
CA PHE A 92 -15.62 30.37 -13.99
C PHE A 92 -15.94 30.91 -15.39
N THR A 93 -14.91 31.15 -16.21
CA THR A 93 -15.09 31.59 -17.61
C THR A 93 -15.78 30.50 -18.43
N GLU A 94 -15.25 29.28 -18.44
CA GLU A 94 -15.86 28.13 -19.14
C GLU A 94 -17.28 27.85 -18.67
N ARG A 95 -17.52 27.96 -17.36
CA ARG A 95 -18.84 27.82 -16.75
C ARG A 95 -19.81 28.89 -17.26
N SER A 96 -19.40 30.16 -17.23
CA SER A 96 -20.22 31.28 -17.69
C SER A 96 -20.59 31.13 -19.17
N ASP A 97 -19.63 30.74 -20.01
CA ASP A 97 -19.86 30.52 -21.44
C ASP A 97 -20.86 29.39 -21.68
N ARG A 98 -20.76 28.28 -20.94
CA ARG A 98 -21.70 27.16 -21.02
C ARG A 98 -23.12 27.57 -20.62
N LEU A 99 -23.27 28.29 -19.51
CA LEU A 99 -24.58 28.78 -19.04
C LEU A 99 -25.20 29.74 -20.05
N LYS A 100 -24.40 30.65 -20.62
CA LYS A 100 -24.83 31.59 -21.65
C LYS A 100 -25.32 30.87 -22.91
N GLN A 101 -24.57 29.89 -23.41
CA GLN A 101 -24.96 29.09 -24.57
C GLN A 101 -26.28 28.33 -24.35
N ARG A 102 -26.47 27.74 -23.16
CA ARG A 102 -27.73 27.08 -22.78
C ARG A 102 -28.90 28.07 -22.72
N GLN A 103 -28.68 29.24 -22.11
CA GLN A 103 -29.68 30.30 -21.99
C GLN A 103 -30.10 30.83 -23.38
N GLU A 104 -29.15 31.06 -24.29
CA GLU A 104 -29.43 31.51 -25.66
C GLU A 104 -30.30 30.51 -26.43
N LEU A 105 -29.99 29.21 -26.36
CA LEU A 105 -30.81 28.18 -27.02
C LEU A 105 -32.19 28.06 -26.36
N LEU A 106 -32.26 28.13 -25.04
CA LEU A 106 -33.52 28.11 -24.30
C LEU A 106 -34.44 29.25 -24.76
N GLU A 107 -33.93 30.49 -24.80
CA GLU A 107 -34.70 31.65 -25.24
C GLU A 107 -35.19 31.50 -26.68
N GLN A 108 -34.34 31.00 -27.58
CA GLN A 108 -34.72 30.74 -28.98
C GLN A 108 -35.82 29.68 -29.09
N ASN A 109 -35.73 28.59 -28.32
CA ASN A 109 -36.71 27.51 -28.35
C ASN A 109 -38.07 27.98 -27.79
N LEU A 110 -38.07 28.67 -26.65
CA LEU A 110 -39.29 29.26 -26.07
C LEU A 110 -39.92 30.32 -26.98
N LEU A 111 -39.09 31.14 -27.65
CA LEU A 111 -39.57 32.13 -28.61
C LEU A 111 -40.22 31.45 -29.82
N ALA A 112 -39.63 30.37 -30.33
CA ALA A 112 -40.19 29.61 -31.44
C ALA A 112 -41.50 28.92 -31.07
N GLU A 113 -41.63 28.41 -29.83
CA GLU A 113 -42.88 27.84 -29.32
C GLU A 113 -43.99 28.89 -29.19
N LYS A 114 -43.67 30.08 -28.69
CA LYS A 114 -44.63 31.20 -28.58
C LYS A 114 -45.04 31.75 -29.95
N ASN A 115 -44.12 31.78 -30.92
CA ASN A 115 -44.33 32.35 -32.25
C ASN A 115 -44.65 31.28 -33.31
N ARG A 116 -45.23 30.13 -32.93
CA ARG A 116 -45.59 29.09 -33.89
C ARG A 116 -46.55 29.64 -34.94
N LEU A 117 -46.15 29.50 -36.20
CA LEU A 117 -46.99 29.83 -37.36
C LEU A 117 -48.25 28.96 -37.33
N ASN A 118 -49.36 29.50 -37.85
CA ASN A 118 -50.54 28.68 -38.06
C ASN A 118 -50.28 27.63 -39.17
N ALA A 119 -51.10 26.59 -39.26
CA ALA A 119 -50.89 25.46 -40.17
C ALA A 119 -50.74 25.91 -41.65
N GLU A 120 -51.48 26.93 -42.07
CA GLU A 120 -51.42 27.46 -43.45
C GLU A 120 -50.12 28.21 -43.73
N GLN A 121 -49.70 29.09 -42.82
CA GLN A 121 -48.43 29.84 -42.91
C GLN A 121 -47.24 28.88 -42.85
N GLN A 122 -47.31 27.85 -42.01
CA GLN A 122 -46.28 26.84 -41.92
C GLN A 122 -46.18 26.03 -43.21
N GLN A 123 -47.30 25.59 -43.77
CA GLN A 123 -47.31 24.91 -45.07
C GLN A 123 -46.73 25.79 -46.18
N ALA A 124 -47.06 27.08 -46.21
CA ALA A 124 -46.52 28.04 -47.18
C ALA A 124 -45.01 28.31 -47.01
N ALA A 125 -44.50 28.27 -45.78
CA ALA A 125 -43.07 28.36 -45.52
C ALA A 125 -42.32 27.09 -45.96
N MET A 126 -42.91 25.91 -45.72
CA MET A 126 -42.30 24.62 -46.04
C MET A 126 -42.29 24.28 -47.53
N THR A 127 -43.22 24.82 -48.34
CA THR A 127 -43.22 24.61 -49.80
C THR A 127 -42.04 25.25 -50.53
N ARG A 128 -41.37 26.23 -49.90
CA ARG A 128 -40.16 26.88 -50.45
C ARG A 128 -38.89 26.04 -50.25
N LEU A 129 -38.96 24.96 -49.47
CA LEU A 129 -37.84 24.11 -49.11
C LEU A 129 -37.78 22.85 -49.98
N ASP A 130 -36.57 22.29 -50.08
CA ASP A 130 -36.31 21.12 -50.91
C ASP A 130 -36.87 19.84 -50.27
N SER A 131 -37.85 19.21 -50.94
CA SER A 131 -38.47 17.94 -50.52
C SER A 131 -37.91 16.72 -51.27
N SER A 132 -36.72 16.84 -51.89
CA SER A 132 -36.13 15.78 -52.71
C SER A 132 -35.80 14.53 -51.91
N ILE A 133 -36.43 13.42 -52.29
CA ILE A 133 -36.17 12.07 -51.77
C ILE A 133 -34.71 11.64 -52.01
N LYS A 134 -33.96 12.31 -52.89
CA LYS A 134 -32.53 12.04 -53.09
C LYS A 134 -31.64 12.66 -52.01
N ARG A 135 -32.08 13.73 -51.33
CA ARG A 135 -31.27 14.45 -50.34
C ARG A 135 -31.65 14.13 -48.90
N ILE A 136 -32.93 13.84 -48.63
CA ILE A 136 -33.42 13.60 -47.27
C ILE A 136 -32.86 12.30 -46.65
N PRO A 137 -32.91 11.12 -47.29
CA PRO A 137 -32.37 9.89 -46.69
C PRO A 137 -30.86 9.93 -46.41
N PRO A 138 -30.00 10.46 -47.32
CA PRO A 138 -28.59 10.68 -46.99
C PRO A 138 -28.38 11.62 -45.80
N PHE A 139 -29.21 12.66 -45.66
CA PHE A 139 -29.17 13.56 -44.51
C PHE A 139 -29.52 12.83 -43.21
N ILE A 140 -30.62 12.06 -43.18
CA ILE A 140 -31.00 11.24 -42.02
C ILE A 140 -29.90 10.23 -41.66
N LYS A 141 -29.28 9.60 -42.67
CA LYS A 141 -28.14 8.70 -42.44
C LYS A 141 -26.95 9.41 -41.81
N ARG A 142 -26.68 10.67 -42.20
CA ARG A 142 -25.62 11.49 -41.57
C ARG A 142 -25.94 11.85 -40.12
N LEU A 143 -27.22 12.07 -39.76
CA LEU A 143 -27.62 12.31 -38.37
C LEU A 143 -27.31 11.12 -37.45
N ARG A 144 -27.42 9.88 -37.94
CA ARG A 144 -27.06 8.66 -37.16
C ARG A 144 -25.57 8.56 -36.82
N THR A 145 -24.72 9.25 -37.60
CA THR A 145 -23.27 9.31 -37.43
C THR A 145 -22.79 10.75 -37.27
N LEU A 146 -23.58 11.56 -36.57
CA LEU A 146 -23.31 12.98 -36.34
C LEU A 146 -22.02 13.16 -35.53
N THR A 147 -21.24 14.17 -35.90
CA THR A 147 -20.00 14.57 -35.22
C THR A 147 -19.89 16.10 -35.20
N GLU A 148 -19.13 16.64 -34.25
CA GLU A 148 -18.89 18.10 -34.13
C GLU A 148 -18.35 18.71 -35.43
N GLN A 149 -17.47 18.00 -36.15
CA GLN A 149 -16.88 18.47 -37.41
C GLN A 149 -17.93 18.68 -38.53
N GLN A 150 -19.06 18.00 -38.44
CA GLN A 150 -20.12 18.08 -39.44
C GLN A 150 -21.16 19.16 -39.13
N ARG A 151 -21.07 19.84 -37.98
CA ARG A 151 -22.05 20.80 -37.48
C ARG A 151 -22.48 21.82 -38.54
N ASP A 152 -21.53 22.58 -39.09
CA ASP A 152 -21.84 23.68 -40.02
C ASP A 152 -22.42 23.19 -41.35
N ALA A 153 -22.06 21.97 -41.78
CA ALA A 153 -22.64 21.34 -42.96
C ALA A 153 -24.08 20.87 -42.69
N LEU A 154 -24.32 20.24 -41.53
CA LEU A 154 -25.65 19.79 -41.11
C LEU A 154 -26.60 20.97 -40.89
N CYS A 155 -26.13 22.07 -40.28
CA CYS A 155 -26.90 23.32 -40.14
C CYS A 155 -27.37 23.85 -41.50
N ARG A 156 -26.48 23.91 -42.49
CA ARG A 156 -26.82 24.39 -43.84
C ARG A 156 -27.82 23.47 -44.54
N ASP A 157 -27.61 22.16 -44.47
CA ASP A 157 -28.55 21.18 -45.03
C ASP A 157 -29.94 21.33 -44.37
N MET A 158 -30.00 21.44 -43.04
CA MET A 158 -31.23 21.63 -42.27
C MET A 158 -32.03 22.89 -42.67
N GLN A 159 -31.33 23.97 -43.03
CA GLN A 159 -31.99 25.21 -43.46
C GLN A 159 -32.70 25.06 -44.80
N THR A 160 -32.20 24.18 -45.69
CA THR A 160 -32.68 24.02 -47.08
C THR A 160 -33.68 22.89 -47.27
N LEU A 161 -33.68 21.89 -46.40
CA LEU A 161 -34.50 20.68 -46.55
C LEU A 161 -35.87 20.83 -45.88
N ASN A 162 -36.91 20.28 -46.51
CA ASN A 162 -38.23 20.08 -45.91
C ASN A 162 -38.31 18.67 -45.29
N LEU A 163 -38.32 18.60 -43.96
CA LEU A 163 -38.34 17.34 -43.21
C LEU A 163 -39.72 16.99 -42.64
N THR A 164 -40.78 17.72 -43.00
CA THR A 164 -42.13 17.60 -42.41
C THR A 164 -42.65 16.15 -42.43
N ARG A 165 -42.38 15.38 -43.50
CA ARG A 165 -42.82 13.97 -43.63
C ARG A 165 -41.89 12.96 -42.96
N TYR A 166 -40.73 13.40 -42.49
CA TYR A 166 -39.65 12.55 -42.00
C TYR A 166 -39.31 12.80 -40.53
N ILE A 167 -40.13 13.57 -39.80
CA ILE A 167 -39.87 13.94 -38.39
C ILE A 167 -39.68 12.72 -37.51
N SER A 168 -40.51 11.68 -37.66
CA SER A 168 -40.37 10.43 -36.90
C SER A 168 -39.07 9.71 -37.21
N GLU A 169 -38.66 9.63 -38.48
CA GLU A 169 -37.38 9.00 -38.89
C GLU A 169 -36.17 9.79 -38.39
N VAL A 170 -36.26 11.13 -38.40
CA VAL A 170 -35.24 12.04 -37.88
C VAL A 170 -35.11 11.88 -36.36
N ALA A 171 -36.23 11.82 -35.63
CA ALA A 171 -36.25 11.58 -34.20
C ALA A 171 -35.58 10.24 -33.85
N THR A 172 -35.95 9.16 -34.53
CA THR A 172 -35.31 7.85 -34.35
C THR A 172 -33.82 7.89 -34.68
N ALA A 173 -33.43 8.58 -35.76
CA ALA A 173 -32.02 8.69 -36.14
C ALA A 173 -31.16 9.42 -35.09
N LEU A 174 -31.72 10.43 -34.43
CA LEU A 174 -31.04 11.19 -33.37
C LEU A 174 -30.93 10.40 -32.07
N THR A 175 -31.93 9.62 -31.69
CA THR A 175 -31.88 8.78 -30.47
C THR A 175 -31.01 7.54 -30.63
N GLU A 176 -30.92 6.98 -31.84
CA GLU A 176 -30.06 5.82 -32.14
C GLU A 176 -28.61 6.21 -32.48
N ALA A 177 -28.31 7.50 -32.60
CA ALA A 177 -26.99 7.98 -32.97
C ALA A 177 -25.92 7.49 -31.98
N LYS A 178 -24.78 7.06 -32.53
CA LYS A 178 -23.61 6.64 -31.74
C LYS A 178 -22.70 7.84 -31.50
N LEU A 179 -23.10 8.66 -30.53
CA LEU A 179 -22.42 9.92 -30.21
C LEU A 179 -21.22 9.70 -29.27
N LYS A 180 -20.16 10.50 -29.45
CA LYS A 180 -19.16 10.70 -28.41
C LYS A 180 -19.59 11.83 -27.47
N MET A 181 -18.97 11.93 -26.30
CA MET A 181 -19.24 13.01 -25.35
C MET A 181 -18.98 14.41 -25.92
N THR A 182 -18.08 14.54 -26.90
CA THR A 182 -17.80 15.80 -27.60
C THR A 182 -18.89 16.19 -28.59
N ASP A 183 -19.65 15.22 -29.11
CA ASP A 183 -20.66 15.45 -30.17
C ASP A 183 -22.03 15.84 -29.59
N VAL A 184 -22.22 15.72 -28.27
CA VAL A 184 -23.50 15.93 -27.59
C VAL A 184 -24.03 17.33 -27.85
N TRP A 185 -23.19 18.37 -27.75
CA TRP A 185 -23.63 19.75 -27.96
C TRP A 185 -24.10 20.03 -29.39
N THR A 186 -23.39 19.52 -30.40
CA THR A 186 -23.86 19.59 -31.79
C THR A 186 -25.23 18.90 -31.96
N SER A 187 -25.44 17.75 -31.30
CA SER A 187 -26.76 17.08 -31.31
C SER A 187 -27.86 17.94 -30.67
N VAL A 188 -27.58 18.61 -29.54
CA VAL A 188 -28.50 19.56 -28.88
C VAL A 188 -28.86 20.72 -29.81
N GLN A 189 -27.88 21.26 -30.53
CA GLN A 189 -28.13 22.32 -31.52
C GLN A 189 -28.98 21.84 -32.70
N MET A 190 -28.72 20.63 -33.22
CA MET A 190 -29.56 20.05 -34.29
C MET A 190 -31.00 19.85 -33.83
N CYS A 191 -31.18 19.31 -32.62
CA CYS A 191 -32.49 19.13 -32.00
C CYS A 191 -33.20 20.47 -31.76
N SER A 192 -32.47 21.52 -31.35
CA SER A 192 -33.04 22.87 -31.18
C SER A 192 -33.52 23.46 -32.51
N LEU A 193 -32.73 23.36 -33.57
CA LEU A 193 -33.13 23.82 -34.91
C LEU A 193 -34.36 23.07 -35.44
N LEU A 194 -34.44 21.76 -35.18
CA LEU A 194 -35.61 20.94 -35.53
C LEU A 194 -36.83 21.36 -34.72
N HIS A 195 -36.69 21.55 -33.42
CA HIS A 195 -37.76 22.00 -32.53
C HIS A 195 -38.32 23.37 -32.95
N GLN A 196 -37.44 24.33 -33.26
CA GLN A 196 -37.83 25.68 -33.66
C GLN A 196 -38.60 25.70 -35.00
N ARG A 197 -38.36 24.71 -35.87
CA ARG A 197 -38.96 24.64 -37.21
C ARG A 197 -40.19 23.74 -37.29
N TYR A 198 -40.20 22.63 -36.55
CA TYR A 198 -41.17 21.55 -36.68
C TYR A 198 -41.91 21.30 -35.35
N PRO A 199 -43.17 21.74 -35.22
CA PRO A 199 -44.00 21.60 -34.03
C PRO A 199 -44.08 20.19 -33.45
N ASP A 200 -44.16 19.19 -34.33
CA ASP A 200 -44.37 17.78 -33.98
C ASP A 200 -43.07 17.07 -33.55
N PHE A 201 -41.91 17.72 -33.74
CA PHE A 201 -40.60 17.11 -33.46
C PHE A 201 -40.41 16.81 -31.97
N SER A 202 -40.81 17.73 -31.09
CA SER A 202 -40.61 17.58 -29.64
C SER A 202 -41.27 16.31 -29.09
N MET A 203 -42.55 16.08 -29.40
CA MET A 203 -43.28 14.89 -28.95
C MET A 203 -42.75 13.62 -29.60
N SER A 204 -42.45 13.65 -30.90
CA SER A 204 -41.87 12.49 -31.60
C SER A 204 -40.51 12.09 -31.02
N LEU A 205 -39.66 13.07 -30.66
CA LEU A 205 -38.38 12.83 -30.02
C LEU A 205 -38.56 12.24 -28.62
N TYR A 206 -39.49 12.78 -27.82
CA TYR A 206 -39.81 12.26 -26.50
C TYR A 206 -40.30 10.80 -26.52
N GLU A 207 -41.20 10.45 -27.44
CA GLU A 207 -41.68 9.07 -27.62
C GLU A 207 -40.56 8.08 -28.00
N ASN A 208 -39.56 8.53 -28.77
CA ASN A 208 -38.39 7.71 -29.07
C ASN A 208 -37.49 7.56 -27.83
N TRP A 209 -37.29 8.63 -27.05
CA TRP A 209 -36.51 8.55 -25.80
C TRP A 209 -37.14 7.64 -24.76
N LEU A 210 -38.48 7.61 -24.64
CA LEU A 210 -39.19 6.65 -23.79
C LEU A 210 -38.85 5.19 -24.15
N LYS A 211 -38.56 4.91 -25.43
CA LYS A 211 -38.18 3.57 -25.90
C LYS A 211 -36.71 3.25 -25.66
N VAL A 212 -35.83 4.26 -25.73
CA VAL A 212 -34.38 4.07 -25.59
C VAL A 212 -33.96 4.04 -24.12
N LEU A 213 -34.47 4.97 -23.31
CA LEU A 213 -34.13 5.14 -21.90
C LEU A 213 -35.24 4.59 -21.00
N GLN A 214 -35.49 3.28 -21.06
CA GLN A 214 -36.44 2.59 -20.18
C GLN A 214 -35.70 1.68 -19.21
N LYS A 215 -36.31 1.40 -18.06
CA LYS A 215 -35.71 0.69 -16.93
C LYS A 215 -35.00 -0.61 -17.34
N ASP A 216 -35.59 -1.34 -18.28
CA ASP A 216 -35.11 -2.67 -18.71
C ASP A 216 -33.90 -2.61 -19.67
N THR A 217 -33.66 -1.48 -20.33
CA THR A 217 -32.58 -1.31 -21.33
C THR A 217 -31.33 -0.64 -20.77
N LEU A 218 -31.37 -0.16 -19.52
CA LEU A 218 -30.28 0.61 -18.89
C LEU A 218 -29.00 -0.22 -18.65
N SER A 219 -29.11 -1.55 -18.57
CA SER A 219 -27.97 -2.45 -18.33
C SER A 219 -27.25 -2.92 -19.60
N ASP A 220 -27.82 -2.74 -20.79
CA ASP A 220 -27.31 -3.35 -22.02
C ASP A 220 -26.02 -2.68 -22.54
N ASN A 221 -25.94 -1.35 -22.41
CA ASN A 221 -24.80 -0.57 -22.90
C ASN A 221 -24.57 0.68 -22.04
N LEU A 222 -23.83 0.51 -20.94
CA LEU A 222 -23.50 1.57 -20.00
C LEU A 222 -22.82 2.78 -20.65
N SER A 223 -22.00 2.57 -21.68
CA SER A 223 -21.32 3.66 -22.39
C SER A 223 -22.28 4.50 -23.22
N LYS A 224 -23.28 3.87 -23.86
CA LYS A 224 -24.34 4.61 -24.58
C LYS A 224 -25.27 5.31 -23.60
N VAL A 225 -25.72 4.64 -22.53
CA VAL A 225 -26.57 5.24 -21.49
C VAL A 225 -25.92 6.48 -20.89
N ARG A 226 -24.60 6.46 -20.65
CA ARG A 226 -23.85 7.64 -20.18
C ARG A 226 -23.98 8.87 -21.08
N VAL A 227 -23.86 8.67 -22.40
CA VAL A 227 -23.94 9.76 -23.39
C VAL A 227 -25.39 10.20 -23.58
N ASP A 228 -26.30 9.23 -23.67
CA ASP A 228 -27.74 9.46 -23.86
C ASP A 228 -28.36 10.20 -22.68
N LEU A 229 -28.01 9.84 -21.44
CA LEU A 229 -28.48 10.53 -20.23
C LEU A 229 -28.06 12.00 -20.23
N ARG A 230 -26.81 12.28 -20.62
CA ARG A 230 -26.32 13.66 -20.78
C ARG A 230 -27.10 14.39 -21.86
N LEU A 231 -27.24 13.81 -23.05
CA LEU A 231 -27.98 14.43 -24.16
C LEU A 231 -29.43 14.72 -23.74
N TYR A 232 -30.09 13.76 -23.11
CA TYR A 232 -31.45 13.90 -22.62
C TYR A 232 -31.58 15.06 -21.62
N ALA A 233 -30.69 15.13 -20.63
CA ALA A 233 -30.68 16.22 -19.66
C ALA A 233 -30.46 17.61 -20.31
N GLU A 234 -29.56 17.71 -21.29
CA GLU A 234 -29.36 18.96 -22.04
C GLU A 234 -30.62 19.36 -22.84
N LEU A 235 -31.26 18.40 -23.52
CA LEU A 235 -32.49 18.65 -24.28
C LEU A 235 -33.67 19.09 -23.41
N VAL A 236 -33.74 18.58 -22.19
CA VAL A 236 -34.70 19.04 -21.17
C VAL A 236 -34.36 20.46 -20.70
N THR A 237 -33.08 20.75 -20.46
CA THR A 237 -32.60 22.08 -20.03
C THR A 237 -32.96 23.17 -21.05
N VAL A 238 -32.70 22.92 -22.34
CA VAL A 238 -33.02 23.87 -23.43
C VAL A 238 -34.49 23.82 -23.89
N HIS A 239 -35.36 23.07 -23.20
CA HIS A 239 -36.80 22.95 -23.49
C HIS A 239 -37.13 22.45 -24.91
N VAL A 240 -36.26 21.61 -25.50
CA VAL A 240 -36.61 20.90 -26.74
C VAL A 240 -37.63 19.80 -26.46
N LEU A 241 -37.48 19.13 -25.32
CA LEU A 241 -38.39 18.09 -24.86
C LEU A 241 -39.49 18.67 -23.95
N PRO A 242 -40.68 18.04 -23.87
CA PRO A 242 -41.76 18.50 -23.02
C PRO A 242 -41.36 18.46 -21.54
N ILE A 243 -41.27 19.63 -20.90
CA ILE A 243 -40.61 19.79 -19.58
C ILE A 243 -41.17 18.85 -18.50
N ASN A 244 -42.48 18.87 -18.24
CA ASN A 244 -43.09 18.13 -17.13
C ASN A 244 -42.94 16.60 -17.27
N GLN A 245 -43.20 16.09 -18.48
CA GLN A 245 -43.15 14.66 -18.78
C GLN A 245 -41.70 14.16 -18.77
N SER A 246 -40.79 14.93 -19.37
CA SER A 246 -39.39 14.56 -19.49
C SER A 246 -38.65 14.64 -18.16
N MET A 247 -39.01 15.58 -17.29
CA MET A 247 -38.48 15.64 -15.92
C MET A 247 -38.88 14.42 -15.09
N HIS A 248 -40.16 14.03 -15.13
CA HIS A 248 -40.62 12.84 -14.45
C HIS A 248 -39.89 11.58 -14.96
N HIS A 249 -39.69 11.48 -16.28
CA HIS A 249 -38.96 10.38 -16.89
C HIS A 249 -37.47 10.38 -16.48
N LEU A 250 -36.80 11.54 -16.47
CA LEU A 250 -35.43 11.68 -15.98
C LEU A 250 -35.26 11.20 -14.54
N LEU A 251 -36.15 11.63 -13.64
CA LEU A 251 -36.15 11.18 -12.25
C LEU A 251 -36.34 9.66 -12.15
N THR A 252 -37.22 9.08 -12.98
CA THR A 252 -37.43 7.63 -13.04
C THR A 252 -36.17 6.88 -13.47
N ILE A 253 -35.46 7.40 -14.48
CA ILE A 253 -34.19 6.82 -14.97
C ILE A 253 -33.11 6.93 -13.88
N LEU A 254 -32.93 8.11 -13.29
CA LEU A 254 -31.94 8.33 -12.23
C LEU A 254 -32.22 7.42 -11.02
N ASN A 255 -33.48 7.29 -10.62
CA ASN A 255 -33.90 6.39 -9.57
C ASN A 255 -33.56 4.93 -9.92
N ALA A 256 -33.85 4.47 -11.13
CA ALA A 256 -33.49 3.13 -11.57
C ALA A 256 -31.97 2.89 -11.58
N LEU A 257 -31.19 3.86 -12.06
CA LEU A 257 -29.72 3.77 -12.10
C LEU A 257 -29.10 3.73 -10.70
N MET A 258 -29.70 4.41 -9.72
CA MET A 258 -29.20 4.42 -8.33
C MET A 258 -29.71 3.23 -7.50
N ASN A 259 -30.97 2.85 -7.63
CA ASN A 259 -31.60 1.85 -6.74
C ASN A 259 -31.44 0.40 -7.20
N ASN A 260 -31.26 0.15 -8.51
CA ASN A 260 -31.02 -1.21 -9.01
C ASN A 260 -29.53 -1.60 -9.00
N ASP A 261 -28.64 -0.65 -8.72
CA ASP A 261 -27.19 -0.81 -8.83
C ASP A 261 -26.62 -1.45 -7.57
N LYS A 262 -26.41 -2.77 -7.63
CA LYS A 262 -25.91 -3.58 -6.51
C LYS A 262 -24.38 -3.60 -6.46
N ASP A 263 -23.74 -3.56 -7.61
CA ASP A 263 -22.28 -3.66 -7.82
C ASP A 263 -21.64 -2.30 -8.12
N PHE A 264 -22.42 -1.22 -8.08
CA PHE A 264 -21.97 0.16 -8.35
C PHE A 264 -21.39 0.33 -9.77
N SER A 265 -21.83 -0.49 -10.71
CA SER A 265 -21.42 -0.43 -12.12
C SER A 265 -21.91 0.85 -12.81
N ASN A 266 -23.03 1.43 -12.36
CA ASN A 266 -23.57 2.69 -12.87
C ASN A 266 -22.86 3.94 -12.32
N LEU A 267 -21.92 3.80 -11.37
CA LEU A 267 -21.23 4.92 -10.74
C LEU A 267 -20.58 5.87 -11.77
N THR A 268 -19.97 5.32 -12.83
CA THR A 268 -19.34 6.14 -13.89
C THR A 268 -20.35 6.96 -14.70
N ILE A 269 -21.60 6.49 -14.82
CA ILE A 269 -22.70 7.21 -15.46
C ILE A 269 -23.10 8.40 -14.57
N LEU A 270 -23.26 8.15 -13.27
CA LEU A 270 -23.66 9.17 -12.29
C LEU A 270 -22.58 10.24 -12.11
N ILE A 271 -21.29 9.86 -12.06
CA ILE A 271 -20.18 10.82 -12.05
C ILE A 271 -20.23 11.70 -13.29
N SER A 272 -20.45 11.12 -14.46
CA SER A 272 -20.56 11.87 -15.72
C SER A 272 -21.75 12.85 -15.70
N PHE A 273 -22.90 12.42 -15.18
CA PHE A 273 -24.07 13.27 -15.01
C PHE A 273 -23.78 14.42 -14.04
N CYS A 274 -23.19 14.14 -12.88
CA CYS A 274 -22.84 15.16 -11.88
C CYS A 274 -21.83 16.18 -12.40
N ARG A 275 -20.82 15.75 -13.16
CA ARG A 275 -19.80 16.66 -13.71
C ARG A 275 -20.34 17.62 -14.78
N LEU A 276 -21.32 17.19 -15.57
CA LEU A 276 -21.74 17.90 -16.79
C LEU A 276 -23.09 18.60 -16.64
N CYS A 277 -23.99 17.99 -15.86
CA CYS A 277 -25.36 18.44 -15.63
C CYS A 277 -25.64 18.72 -14.13
N GLY A 278 -24.77 18.26 -13.21
CA GLY A 278 -25.02 18.35 -11.77
C GLY A 278 -25.14 19.78 -11.22
N GLU A 279 -24.53 20.77 -11.88
CA GLU A 279 -24.70 22.17 -11.52
C GLU A 279 -26.15 22.64 -11.67
N ASP A 280 -26.81 22.25 -12.77
CA ASP A 280 -28.19 22.66 -13.08
C ASP A 280 -29.21 21.82 -12.30
N TYR A 281 -28.93 20.52 -12.16
CA TYR A 281 -29.87 19.54 -11.62
C TYR A 281 -29.71 19.24 -10.14
N ALA A 282 -28.59 19.56 -9.50
CA ALA A 282 -28.31 19.17 -8.10
C ALA A 282 -27.44 20.17 -7.32
N GLU A 283 -27.18 21.35 -7.89
CA GLU A 283 -26.30 22.40 -7.32
C GLU A 283 -24.94 21.87 -6.87
N ILE A 284 -24.38 20.98 -7.68
CA ILE A 284 -23.09 20.33 -7.44
C ILE A 284 -21.98 21.27 -7.90
N PHE A 285 -21.02 21.52 -7.02
CA PHE A 285 -19.81 22.27 -7.29
C PHE A 285 -18.59 21.44 -6.89
N SER A 286 -17.49 21.49 -7.66
CA SER A 286 -16.31 20.71 -7.30
C SER A 286 -15.68 21.24 -6.01
N SER A 287 -15.51 20.36 -5.02
CA SER A 287 -14.90 20.75 -3.74
C SER A 287 -13.48 21.27 -3.91
N LYS A 288 -12.70 20.76 -4.88
CA LYS A 288 -11.35 21.24 -5.22
C LYS A 288 -11.34 22.72 -5.57
N ILE A 289 -12.31 23.16 -6.36
CA ILE A 289 -12.41 24.56 -6.80
C ILE A 289 -12.84 25.43 -5.63
N ARG A 290 -13.79 24.97 -4.80
CA ARG A 290 -14.17 25.71 -3.59
C ARG A 290 -13.02 25.86 -2.61
N LYS A 291 -12.24 24.79 -2.37
CA LYS A 291 -11.02 24.85 -1.55
C LYS A 291 -9.99 25.82 -2.13
N SER A 292 -9.86 25.86 -3.45
CA SER A 292 -8.98 26.81 -4.15
C SER A 292 -9.44 28.26 -3.98
N ILE A 293 -10.74 28.52 -4.03
CA ILE A 293 -11.34 29.85 -3.75
C ILE A 293 -11.08 30.26 -2.30
N ILE A 294 -11.33 29.37 -1.34
CA ILE A 294 -11.06 29.61 0.10
C ILE A 294 -9.58 29.92 0.32
N LYS A 295 -8.66 29.19 -0.35
CA LYS A 295 -7.22 29.43 -0.28
C LYS A 295 -6.81 30.81 -0.81
N LEU A 296 -7.52 31.35 -1.80
CA LEU A 296 -7.21 32.64 -2.43
C LEU A 296 -7.79 33.85 -1.67
N ASP A 297 -8.61 33.61 -0.62
CA ASP A 297 -9.34 34.62 0.14
C ASP A 297 -10.08 35.64 -0.76
N GLU A 298 -10.55 35.17 -1.91
CA GLU A 298 -11.34 35.98 -2.82
C GLU A 298 -12.81 35.78 -2.48
N ASN A 299 -13.52 36.89 -2.21
CA ASN A 299 -14.98 36.95 -2.27
C ASN A 299 -15.43 36.83 -3.74
N ILE A 300 -15.13 35.69 -4.38
CA ILE A 300 -15.75 35.35 -5.66
C ILE A 300 -17.20 35.08 -5.33
N GLU A 301 -18.04 36.04 -5.65
CA GLU A 301 -19.48 35.87 -5.57
C GLU A 301 -19.85 34.61 -6.38
N GLU A 302 -20.52 33.65 -5.73
CA GLU A 302 -21.16 32.51 -6.40
C GLU A 302 -22.38 32.99 -7.24
N THR A 303 -22.27 34.12 -7.93
CA THR A 303 -23.38 34.93 -8.42
C THR A 303 -24.15 34.28 -9.58
N ASN A 304 -23.56 33.31 -10.27
CA ASN A 304 -24.22 32.61 -11.38
C ASN A 304 -24.69 31.22 -10.98
N ARG A 305 -25.57 31.14 -9.97
CA ARG A 305 -26.31 29.89 -9.71
C ARG A 305 -27.24 29.60 -10.88
N SER A 306 -27.22 28.36 -11.36
CA SER A 306 -28.11 27.92 -12.42
C SER A 306 -29.58 28.08 -12.02
N SER A 307 -30.38 28.74 -12.86
CA SER A 307 -31.81 28.97 -12.63
C SER A 307 -32.72 28.14 -13.55
N PHE A 308 -32.18 27.15 -14.26
CA PHE A 308 -32.94 26.37 -15.24
C PHE A 308 -34.02 25.46 -14.62
N HIS A 309 -33.84 25.06 -13.36
CA HIS A 309 -34.71 24.10 -12.66
C HIS A 309 -35.12 24.60 -11.29
N SER A 310 -36.27 24.11 -10.79
CA SER A 310 -36.78 24.48 -9.47
C SER A 310 -35.89 23.95 -8.35
N ASN A 311 -35.80 24.69 -7.25
CA ASN A 311 -35.00 24.28 -6.09
C ASN A 311 -35.48 22.94 -5.51
N GLU A 312 -36.78 22.66 -5.55
CA GLU A 312 -37.35 21.40 -5.06
C GLU A 312 -36.83 20.18 -5.86
N LEU A 313 -36.77 20.29 -7.19
CA LEU A 313 -36.19 19.24 -8.03
C LEU A 313 -34.71 19.03 -7.72
N LYS A 314 -33.97 20.11 -7.55
CA LYS A 314 -32.54 20.04 -7.25
C LYS A 314 -32.27 19.36 -5.91
N HIS A 315 -33.06 19.68 -4.90
CA HIS A 315 -32.99 19.02 -3.59
C HIS A 315 -33.34 17.53 -3.70
N GLN A 316 -34.36 17.17 -4.47
CA GLN A 316 -34.74 15.77 -4.67
C GLN A 316 -33.61 14.96 -5.31
N ILE A 317 -33.00 15.45 -6.39
CA ILE A 317 -31.88 14.76 -7.07
C ILE A 317 -30.65 14.71 -6.15
N ARG A 318 -30.35 15.80 -5.43
CA ARG A 318 -29.25 15.84 -4.47
C ARG A 318 -29.41 14.80 -3.38
N GLN A 319 -30.61 14.69 -2.80
CA GLN A 319 -30.92 13.67 -1.79
C GLN A 319 -30.70 12.25 -2.33
N MET A 320 -31.16 11.96 -3.55
CA MET A 320 -30.95 10.63 -4.15
C MET A 320 -29.47 10.30 -4.35
N LEU A 321 -28.66 11.29 -4.75
CA LEU A 321 -27.21 11.13 -4.91
C LEU A 321 -26.50 10.91 -3.57
N ASP A 322 -26.92 11.62 -2.52
CA ASP A 322 -26.38 11.46 -1.17
C ASP A 322 -26.73 10.07 -0.60
N GLU A 323 -27.96 9.60 -0.78
CA GLU A 323 -28.37 8.24 -0.39
C GLU A 323 -27.60 7.15 -1.15
N TYR A 324 -27.31 7.37 -2.44
CA TYR A 324 -26.47 6.48 -3.23
C TYR A 324 -25.02 6.48 -2.73
N PHE A 325 -24.46 7.65 -2.40
CA PHE A 325 -23.11 7.76 -1.85
C PHE A 325 -22.96 7.06 -0.50
N GLN A 326 -23.96 7.14 0.38
CA GLN A 326 -23.95 6.41 1.65
C GLN A 326 -23.89 4.89 1.43
N ARG A 327 -24.69 4.35 0.49
CA ARG A 327 -24.63 2.92 0.13
C ARG A 327 -23.28 2.54 -0.48
N LEU A 328 -22.74 3.40 -1.36
CA LEU A 328 -21.41 3.22 -1.97
C LEU A 328 -20.31 3.19 -0.91
N SER A 329 -20.39 4.05 0.10
CA SER A 329 -19.41 4.12 1.19
C SER A 329 -19.38 2.84 2.01
N VAL A 330 -20.55 2.28 2.34
CA VAL A 330 -20.65 0.98 3.02
C VAL A 330 -20.07 -0.14 2.16
N TYR A 331 -20.39 -0.14 0.86
CA TYR A 331 -19.88 -1.12 -0.09
C TYR A 331 -18.35 -1.05 -0.24
N LEU A 332 -17.78 0.15 -0.37
CA LEU A 332 -16.33 0.36 -0.47
C LEU A 332 -15.60 -0.18 0.77
N VAL A 333 -16.14 0.05 1.97
CA VAL A 333 -15.56 -0.47 3.22
C VAL A 333 -15.63 -2.00 3.27
N ASP A 334 -16.72 -2.61 2.78
CA ASP A 334 -16.83 -4.07 2.74
C ASP A 334 -15.85 -4.69 1.73
N GLU A 335 -15.77 -4.15 0.52
CA GLU A 335 -14.79 -4.57 -0.50
C GLU A 335 -13.35 -4.42 0.03
N HIS A 336 -13.04 -3.34 0.74
CA HIS A 336 -11.73 -3.16 1.38
C HIS A 336 -11.43 -4.26 2.40
N LYS A 337 -12.41 -4.60 3.26
CA LYS A 337 -12.29 -5.71 4.23
C LYS A 337 -12.11 -7.05 3.53
N GLN A 338 -12.78 -7.28 2.42
CA GLN A 338 -12.63 -8.52 1.64
C GLN A 338 -11.23 -8.62 1.02
N LEU A 339 -10.71 -7.52 0.47
CA LEU A 339 -9.35 -7.45 -0.07
C LEU A 339 -8.30 -7.71 1.02
N GLN A 340 -8.45 -7.11 2.21
CA GLN A 340 -7.58 -7.35 3.36
C GLN A 340 -7.60 -8.82 3.81
N LYS A 341 -8.78 -9.45 3.87
CA LYS A 341 -8.89 -10.88 4.19
C LYS A 341 -8.15 -11.77 3.19
N GLN A 342 -8.21 -11.44 1.90
CA GLN A 342 -7.47 -12.16 0.86
C GLN A 342 -5.96 -11.95 1.01
N GLU A 343 -5.52 -10.73 1.31
CA GLU A 343 -4.12 -10.41 1.56
C GLU A 343 -3.58 -11.16 2.79
N GLN A 344 -4.34 -11.21 3.88
CA GLN A 344 -4.00 -12.02 5.06
C GLN A 344 -3.92 -13.51 4.74
N LEU A 345 -4.85 -14.04 3.94
CA LEU A 345 -4.84 -15.44 3.54
C LEU A 345 -3.61 -15.75 2.68
N MET A 346 -3.25 -14.84 1.77
CA MET A 346 -2.05 -14.93 0.94
C MET A 346 -0.79 -14.91 1.81
N LYS A 347 -0.71 -14.00 2.80
CA LYS A 347 0.40 -13.92 3.77
C LYS A 347 0.51 -15.19 4.60
N ARG A 348 -0.60 -15.71 5.15
CA ARG A 348 -0.61 -16.99 5.89
C ARG A 348 -0.19 -18.17 5.01
N THR A 349 -0.61 -18.18 3.75
CA THR A 349 -0.21 -19.23 2.80
C THR A 349 1.29 -19.15 2.51
N MET A 350 1.83 -17.94 2.36
CA MET A 350 3.27 -17.69 2.22
C MET A 350 4.04 -18.15 3.47
N GLU A 351 3.54 -17.85 4.67
CA GLU A 351 4.14 -18.29 5.94
C GLU A 351 4.10 -19.82 6.11
N ASN A 352 2.99 -20.45 5.71
CA ASN A 352 2.77 -21.90 5.87
C ASN A 352 3.50 -22.74 4.82
N ARG A 353 3.51 -22.31 3.55
CA ARG A 353 4.04 -23.07 2.40
C ARG A 353 5.35 -22.52 1.84
N GLY A 354 5.69 -21.25 2.10
CA GLY A 354 6.87 -20.59 1.53
C GLY A 354 6.69 -20.10 0.09
N GLU A 355 5.55 -20.42 -0.53
CA GLU A 355 5.21 -20.12 -1.90
C GLU A 355 3.70 -19.84 -2.04
N ILE A 356 3.35 -18.94 -2.96
CA ILE A 356 1.97 -18.51 -3.22
C ILE A 356 1.61 -18.96 -4.63
N ASN A 357 0.47 -19.64 -4.77
CA ASN A 357 -0.04 -20.07 -6.08
C ASN A 357 -0.31 -18.86 -6.99
N GLN A 358 0.11 -18.96 -8.26
CA GLN A 358 -0.08 -17.93 -9.27
C GLN A 358 -1.56 -17.59 -9.48
N GLU A 359 -2.48 -18.56 -9.44
CA GLU A 359 -3.93 -18.29 -9.59
C GLU A 359 -4.49 -17.42 -8.45
N ILE A 360 -3.99 -17.63 -7.21
CA ILE A 360 -4.39 -16.83 -6.05
C ILE A 360 -3.85 -15.41 -6.19
N LYS A 361 -2.62 -15.29 -6.67
CA LYS A 361 -1.97 -14.00 -6.94
C LYS A 361 -2.71 -13.23 -8.04
N ASP A 362 -3.02 -13.87 -9.15
CA ASP A 362 -3.74 -13.26 -10.29
C ASP A 362 -5.15 -12.81 -9.86
N LYS A 363 -5.85 -13.64 -9.07
CA LYS A 363 -7.17 -13.28 -8.51
C LYS A 363 -7.09 -12.09 -7.55
N TYR A 364 -6.07 -12.03 -6.70
CA TYR A 364 -5.82 -10.89 -5.82
C TYR A 364 -5.49 -9.62 -6.63
N GLU A 365 -4.62 -9.70 -7.63
CA GLU A 365 -4.27 -8.57 -8.50
C GLU A 365 -5.49 -8.04 -9.27
N GLN A 366 -6.35 -8.94 -9.77
CA GLN A 366 -7.59 -8.57 -10.43
C GLN A 366 -8.55 -7.85 -9.45
N THR A 367 -8.74 -8.41 -8.25
CA THR A 367 -9.61 -7.82 -7.20
C THR A 367 -9.08 -6.48 -6.71
N ASN A 368 -7.75 -6.36 -6.54
CA ASN A 368 -7.10 -5.10 -6.18
C ASN A 368 -7.29 -4.07 -7.29
N THR A 369 -7.13 -4.45 -8.56
CA THR A 369 -7.33 -3.52 -9.70
C THR A 369 -8.78 -3.02 -9.77
N THR A 370 -9.77 -3.88 -9.52
CA THR A 370 -11.18 -3.46 -9.47
C THR A 370 -11.45 -2.55 -8.27
N PHE A 371 -10.87 -2.85 -7.10
CA PHE A 371 -10.99 -2.03 -5.90
C PHE A 371 -10.36 -0.64 -6.09
N GLN A 372 -9.16 -0.54 -6.67
CA GLN A 372 -8.51 0.76 -6.94
C GLN A 372 -9.35 1.64 -7.88
N LYS A 373 -9.97 1.05 -8.90
CA LYS A 373 -10.90 1.78 -9.78
C LYS A 373 -12.15 2.24 -9.03
N LEU A 374 -12.71 1.40 -8.16
CA LEU A 374 -13.85 1.76 -7.32
C LEU A 374 -13.50 2.89 -6.36
N LEU A 375 -12.33 2.83 -5.72
CA LEU A 375 -11.80 3.86 -4.82
C LEU A 375 -11.66 5.19 -5.54
N GLN A 376 -10.97 5.22 -6.68
CA GLN A 376 -10.79 6.43 -7.49
C GLN A 376 -12.11 7.05 -7.94
N ASN A 377 -13.07 6.22 -8.37
CA ASN A 377 -14.40 6.69 -8.75
C ASN A 377 -15.17 7.24 -7.54
N THR A 378 -15.07 6.58 -6.39
CA THR A 378 -15.72 7.02 -5.15
C THR A 378 -15.14 8.34 -4.65
N GLU A 379 -13.81 8.52 -4.71
CA GLU A 379 -13.15 9.80 -4.41
C GLU A 379 -13.60 10.92 -5.34
N THR A 380 -13.71 10.63 -6.63
CA THR A 380 -14.21 11.60 -7.62
C THR A 380 -15.67 11.97 -7.32
N PHE A 381 -16.48 11.00 -6.92
CA PHE A 381 -17.89 11.23 -6.59
C PHE A 381 -18.05 11.98 -5.26
N ALA A 382 -17.23 11.66 -4.24
CA ALA A 382 -17.15 12.38 -2.97
C ALA A 382 -16.76 13.84 -3.17
N ASP A 383 -15.78 14.12 -4.05
CA ASP A 383 -15.36 15.49 -4.39
C ASP A 383 -16.48 16.31 -5.04
N LEU A 384 -17.32 15.67 -5.85
CA LEU A 384 -18.47 16.33 -6.48
C LEU A 384 -19.57 16.63 -5.47
N LEU A 385 -19.92 15.65 -4.63
CA LEU A 385 -20.97 15.81 -3.62
C LEU A 385 -20.52 16.54 -2.36
N GLU A 386 -19.23 16.86 -2.26
CA GLU A 386 -18.58 17.50 -1.11
C GLU A 386 -18.73 16.69 0.19
N GLN A 387 -18.73 15.37 0.05
CA GLN A 387 -18.80 14.45 1.18
C GLN A 387 -17.40 13.95 1.56
N ALA A 388 -17.24 13.58 2.83
CA ALA A 388 -16.01 12.97 3.29
C ALA A 388 -15.92 11.51 2.81
N MET A 389 -14.72 11.07 2.45
CA MET A 389 -14.46 9.66 2.19
C MET A 389 -14.65 8.84 3.47
N PRO A 390 -15.22 7.63 3.38
CA PRO A 390 -15.31 6.74 4.53
C PRO A 390 -13.91 6.35 4.99
N GLU A 391 -13.73 6.20 6.31
CA GLU A 391 -12.49 5.66 6.87
C GLU A 391 -12.33 4.20 6.46
N LEU A 392 -11.26 3.91 5.72
CA LEU A 392 -10.89 2.55 5.36
C LEU A 392 -10.12 1.93 6.54
N PRO A 393 -10.67 0.94 7.25
CA PRO A 393 -10.01 0.39 8.42
C PRO A 393 -8.72 -0.30 7.98
N ILE A 394 -7.58 0.17 8.47
CA ILE A 394 -6.31 -0.55 8.33
C ILE A 394 -6.28 -1.57 9.47
N GLU A 395 -6.37 -2.87 9.17
CA GLU A 395 -6.23 -3.89 10.21
C GLU A 395 -4.91 -3.70 10.97
N GLU A 396 -5.00 -3.50 12.28
CA GLU A 396 -3.87 -3.28 13.21
C GLU A 396 -2.85 -4.43 13.23
N ALA A 397 -3.12 -5.54 12.54
CA ALA A 397 -2.11 -6.56 12.25
C ALA A 397 -0.92 -5.98 11.44
N SER A 398 -1.18 -4.97 10.61
CA SER A 398 -0.14 -4.20 9.92
C SER A 398 0.57 -3.20 10.85
N LYS A 399 -0.15 -2.57 11.79
CA LYS A 399 0.44 -1.70 12.83
C LYS A 399 1.31 -2.46 13.83
N LYS A 400 0.96 -3.69 14.19
CA LYS A 400 1.84 -4.56 15.01
C LYS A 400 3.12 -4.97 14.28
N SER A 401 3.17 -4.86 12.94
CA SER A 401 4.38 -5.09 12.15
C SER A 401 5.12 -3.81 11.73
N SER A 402 4.48 -2.64 11.71
CA SER A 402 5.12 -1.37 11.30
C SER A 402 5.56 -0.48 12.46
N ASP A 403 5.04 -0.65 13.69
CA ASP A 403 5.47 0.12 14.88
C ASP A 403 6.68 -0.48 15.62
N ARG A 404 7.37 -1.48 15.03
CA ARG A 404 8.64 -2.01 15.61
C ARG A 404 9.91 -1.55 14.90
N THR A 405 9.81 -0.60 13.98
CA THR A 405 10.96 0.05 13.34
C THR A 405 11.03 1.56 13.59
N GLY A 406 10.16 2.10 14.46
CA GLY A 406 10.30 3.43 15.03
C GLY A 406 11.08 3.36 16.35
N ILE A 407 12.20 4.08 16.44
CA ILE A 407 12.93 4.32 17.68
C ILE A 407 11.96 4.87 18.72
N ASP A 408 11.63 4.05 19.72
CA ASP A 408 10.72 4.41 20.81
C ASP A 408 11.43 5.34 21.80
N PHE A 409 11.29 6.65 21.57
CA PHE A 409 11.89 7.72 22.36
C PHE A 409 11.24 7.88 23.77
N TYR A 410 10.21 7.10 24.11
CA TYR A 410 9.49 7.23 25.39
C TYR A 410 9.72 6.09 26.40
N LEU A 411 10.64 5.16 26.14
CA LEU A 411 10.99 4.08 27.08
C LEU A 411 12.25 4.33 27.93
N ALA A 412 12.71 5.57 28.09
CA ALA A 412 13.91 5.91 28.86
C ALA A 412 13.74 5.88 30.41
N GLY A 413 12.83 5.07 30.95
CA GLY A 413 12.48 5.15 32.38
C GLY A 413 12.10 3.87 33.10
N ARG A 414 12.13 2.69 32.46
CA ARG A 414 11.83 1.42 33.15
C ARG A 414 13.02 0.49 33.07
N SER A 415 13.53 0.14 34.24
CA SER A 415 14.64 -0.78 34.47
C SER A 415 14.45 -2.12 33.75
N ASP A 416 15.50 -2.53 33.04
CA ASP A 416 15.67 -3.67 32.12
C ASP A 416 15.43 -5.09 32.72
N ASP A 417 14.87 -5.21 33.93
CA ASP A 417 14.88 -6.45 34.71
C ASP A 417 13.48 -7.12 34.84
N ASP A 418 12.48 -6.71 34.05
CA ASP A 418 11.07 -7.14 34.27
C ASP A 418 10.23 -7.42 33.01
N LEU A 419 10.84 -7.66 31.84
CA LEU A 419 10.13 -8.13 30.64
C LEU A 419 10.58 -9.54 30.26
N GLY A 420 10.31 -10.50 31.15
CA GLY A 420 10.43 -11.92 30.84
C GLY A 420 9.36 -12.34 29.84
N GLY A 421 9.75 -12.57 28.57
CA GLY A 421 8.95 -13.39 27.66
C GLY A 421 8.97 -13.04 26.17
N ASN A 422 9.47 -11.87 25.74
CA ASN A 422 9.29 -11.44 24.34
C ASN A 422 10.54 -10.84 23.65
N THR A 423 11.74 -11.10 24.17
CA THR A 423 13.00 -10.79 23.49
C THR A 423 13.50 -12.01 22.72
N LEU A 424 13.89 -11.82 21.45
CA LEU A 424 14.44 -12.88 20.59
C LEU A 424 15.67 -13.55 21.22
N TRP A 425 16.44 -12.79 22.01
CA TRP A 425 17.67 -13.18 22.70
C TRP A 425 17.49 -13.17 24.22
N GLU A 426 18.27 -14.00 24.92
CA GLU A 426 18.20 -14.20 26.38
C GLU A 426 18.84 -13.05 27.16
N ASP A 427 19.93 -12.49 26.63
CA ASP A 427 20.67 -11.39 27.22
C ASP A 427 21.12 -10.39 26.14
N SER A 428 21.52 -9.20 26.59
CA SER A 428 21.97 -8.11 25.73
C SER A 428 23.28 -8.46 24.99
N ASP A 429 24.20 -9.18 25.63
CA ASP A 429 25.50 -9.55 25.08
C ASP A 429 25.36 -10.50 23.88
N THR A 430 24.45 -11.47 23.97
CA THR A 430 24.09 -12.42 22.93
C THR A 430 23.40 -11.72 21.77
N LYS A 431 22.47 -10.80 22.05
CA LYS A 431 21.87 -9.95 21.01
C LYS A 431 22.95 -9.18 20.26
N GLN A 432 23.88 -8.57 20.98
CA GLN A 432 24.98 -7.82 20.38
C GLN A 432 25.93 -8.72 19.58
N PHE A 433 26.14 -9.96 20.00
CA PHE A 433 26.95 -10.91 19.26
C PHE A 433 26.33 -11.37 17.93
N TYR A 434 25.00 -11.47 17.81
CA TYR A 434 24.34 -11.96 16.60
C TYR A 434 23.78 -10.86 15.68
N GLU A 435 23.35 -9.71 16.22
CA GLU A 435 22.76 -8.61 15.43
C GLU A 435 23.74 -7.48 15.12
N ASP A 436 24.63 -7.14 16.06
CA ASP A 436 25.58 -6.03 15.92
C ASP A 436 26.90 -6.53 15.28
N THR A 437 26.86 -6.69 13.96
CA THR A 437 28.03 -7.03 13.12
C THR A 437 28.68 -5.77 12.54
N VAL A 438 29.98 -5.82 12.29
CA VAL A 438 30.72 -4.65 11.77
C VAL A 438 30.30 -4.38 10.32
N ASP A 439 29.83 -3.16 10.05
CA ASP A 439 29.55 -2.75 8.67
C ASP A 439 30.85 -2.49 7.90
N LEU A 440 31.32 -3.51 7.18
CA LEU A 440 32.52 -3.43 6.35
C LEU A 440 32.37 -2.46 5.17
N LYS A 441 31.15 -2.02 4.82
CA LYS A 441 30.94 -1.05 3.73
C LYS A 441 31.51 0.33 4.05
N LEU A 442 31.63 0.68 5.33
CA LEU A 442 32.22 1.94 5.78
C LEU A 442 33.76 1.97 5.66
N PHE A 443 34.40 0.79 5.55
CA PHE A 443 35.85 0.65 5.58
C PHE A 443 36.47 0.32 4.21
N LEU A 444 35.65 0.15 3.17
CA LEU A 444 36.11 -0.23 1.82
C LEU A 444 35.82 0.89 0.79
N PRO A 445 36.76 1.24 -0.09
CA PRO A 445 36.54 2.24 -1.13
C PRO A 445 35.39 1.87 -2.09
N GLY A 446 34.56 2.86 -2.44
CA GLY A 446 33.25 2.72 -3.10
C GLY A 446 33.19 2.04 -4.49
N TYR A 447 34.30 1.57 -5.04
CA TYR A 447 34.34 0.86 -6.34
C TYR A 447 34.22 -0.67 -6.23
N ALA A 448 34.18 -1.24 -5.02
CA ALA A 448 34.10 -2.70 -4.81
C ALA A 448 32.67 -3.29 -4.89
N PHE A 449 31.65 -2.47 -5.18
CA PHE A 449 30.26 -2.90 -5.19
C PHE A 449 29.82 -3.37 -6.58
N ARG A 450 29.56 -4.68 -6.71
CA ARG A 450 28.69 -5.22 -7.77
C ARG A 450 27.43 -5.75 -7.11
N GLU A 451 26.30 -5.10 -7.37
CA GLU A 451 24.99 -5.63 -7.01
C GLU A 451 24.74 -6.93 -7.80
N PRO A 452 24.35 -8.05 -7.14
CA PRO A 452 23.99 -9.26 -7.85
C PRO A 452 22.59 -9.10 -8.47
N ALA A 453 22.53 -9.25 -9.78
CA ALA A 453 21.30 -9.32 -10.56
C ALA A 453 20.43 -10.51 -10.15
N THR A 454 19.11 -10.29 -10.15
CA THR A 454 18.06 -11.29 -10.02
C THR A 454 18.16 -12.34 -11.14
N THR A 455 18.58 -13.57 -10.83
CA THR A 455 18.52 -14.72 -11.74
C THR A 455 17.32 -15.61 -11.41
N THR A 456 16.28 -15.46 -12.22
CA THR A 456 15.24 -16.46 -12.50
C THR A 456 15.82 -17.63 -13.28
N THR A 457 15.54 -18.87 -12.85
CA THR A 457 15.59 -20.05 -13.72
C THR A 457 14.37 -20.95 -13.45
N PRO A 458 13.78 -21.55 -14.50
CA PRO A 458 12.47 -22.18 -14.47
C PRO A 458 12.54 -23.61 -13.94
N ALA A 459 11.50 -24.08 -13.26
CA ALA A 459 11.32 -25.48 -12.91
C ALA A 459 9.96 -25.97 -13.42
N SER A 460 10.02 -27.14 -14.03
CA SER A 460 8.96 -27.93 -14.65
C SER A 460 7.86 -28.33 -13.68
N GLU A 461 6.65 -28.34 -14.24
CA GLU A 461 5.36 -28.71 -13.65
C GLU A 461 5.33 -30.15 -13.14
N GLU A 462 4.77 -30.34 -11.95
CA GLU A 462 3.88 -31.46 -11.65
C GLU A 462 2.90 -31.02 -10.55
N THR A 463 1.61 -31.13 -10.88
CA THR A 463 0.44 -30.67 -10.14
C THR A 463 -0.04 -31.71 -9.15
N GLU A 464 -0.21 -31.37 -7.86
CA GLU A 464 -1.18 -32.06 -6.99
C GLU A 464 -1.88 -31.09 -6.01
N THR A 465 -3.21 -31.14 -6.04
CA THR A 465 -4.15 -30.50 -5.12
C THR A 465 -4.41 -31.42 -3.92
N LEU A 466 -4.47 -30.91 -2.68
CA LEU A 466 -5.57 -31.09 -1.70
C LEU A 466 -5.20 -30.80 -0.23
N ASP A 467 -6.28 -30.74 0.57
CA ASP A 467 -6.53 -30.16 1.88
C ASP A 467 -5.81 -30.72 3.12
N SER A 468 -5.59 -29.77 4.02
CA SER A 468 -5.46 -29.71 5.50
C SER A 468 -5.70 -30.91 6.46
N VAL A 469 -5.51 -32.19 6.09
CA VAL A 469 -5.59 -33.31 7.08
C VAL A 469 -4.37 -34.25 7.09
N GLN A 470 -3.37 -34.04 6.25
CA GLN A 470 -2.31 -35.04 6.00
C GLN A 470 -0.94 -34.83 6.66
N MET A 471 -0.74 -33.84 7.53
CA MET A 471 0.59 -33.68 8.16
C MET A 471 0.89 -34.74 9.24
N GLU A 472 -0.11 -35.50 9.70
CA GLU A 472 0.07 -36.63 10.63
C GLU A 472 0.32 -37.97 9.92
N GLN A 473 -0.02 -38.12 8.64
CA GLN A 473 0.08 -39.41 7.93
C GLN A 473 1.31 -39.53 7.00
N GLU A 474 1.94 -38.42 6.60
CA GLU A 474 3.12 -38.47 5.72
C GLU A 474 4.41 -38.93 6.42
N ILE A 475 4.49 -38.84 7.76
CA ILE A 475 5.68 -39.28 8.51
C ILE A 475 5.76 -40.82 8.61
N GLU A 476 4.69 -41.56 8.30
CA GLU A 476 4.65 -43.03 8.40
C GLU A 476 4.72 -43.77 7.06
N LYS A 477 4.66 -43.10 5.90
CA LYS A 477 4.60 -43.77 4.58
C LYS A 477 5.86 -43.74 3.72
N GLU A 478 6.88 -42.96 4.05
CA GLU A 478 8.17 -42.98 3.31
C GLU A 478 9.17 -44.05 3.81
N GLY A 479 8.66 -45.19 4.31
CA GLY A 479 9.46 -46.26 4.89
C GLY A 479 9.90 -47.38 3.93
N LEU A 480 9.36 -47.45 2.71
CA LEU A 480 9.62 -48.53 1.76
C LEU A 480 9.66 -47.98 0.33
N GLU A 481 10.85 -47.69 -0.18
CA GLU A 481 11.29 -47.96 -1.57
C GLU A 481 12.65 -47.29 -1.83
N VAL A 482 13.72 -47.90 -1.31
CA VAL A 482 15.03 -47.80 -1.97
C VAL A 482 15.73 -49.15 -1.81
N THR A 483 15.39 -50.10 -2.68
CA THR A 483 16.27 -51.24 -2.98
C THR A 483 16.78 -51.12 -4.41
N SER A 484 18.08 -50.83 -4.49
CA SER A 484 19.05 -51.30 -5.48
C SER A 484 18.75 -51.09 -6.96
N THR A 485 19.44 -50.12 -7.56
CA THR A 485 20.49 -50.36 -8.59
C THR A 485 21.09 -49.01 -8.95
N VAL A 486 22.38 -48.80 -8.64
CA VAL A 486 23.44 -48.24 -9.50
C VAL A 486 24.73 -48.27 -8.66
N GLU A 487 25.80 -48.61 -9.37
CA GLU A 487 27.09 -49.13 -8.98
C GLU A 487 27.94 -48.25 -8.06
N ALA A 488 28.86 -48.93 -7.39
CA ALA A 488 29.88 -48.37 -6.53
C ALA A 488 30.89 -47.54 -7.34
N GLU A 489 30.97 -46.24 -7.04
CA GLU A 489 32.20 -45.47 -7.17
C GLU A 489 32.42 -44.73 -5.86
N GLU A 490 33.42 -45.21 -5.12
CA GLU A 490 34.01 -44.51 -3.98
C GLU A 490 34.78 -43.30 -4.52
N GLU A 491 34.18 -42.10 -4.45
CA GLU A 491 34.96 -40.87 -4.41
C GLU A 491 34.97 -40.33 -2.98
N ASP A 492 36.02 -40.72 -2.27
CA ASP A 492 36.54 -40.02 -1.12
C ASP A 492 36.72 -38.55 -1.52
N THR A 493 35.83 -37.66 -1.06
CA THR A 493 35.90 -36.21 -1.32
C THR A 493 36.98 -35.59 -0.44
N THR A 494 38.19 -36.12 -0.58
CA THR A 494 39.42 -35.39 -0.28
C THR A 494 39.49 -34.26 -1.30
N LEU A 495 39.58 -33.03 -0.81
CA LEU A 495 39.92 -31.87 -1.64
C LEU A 495 41.33 -32.13 -2.19
N ALA A 496 41.41 -32.83 -3.32
CA ALA A 496 42.64 -33.12 -4.04
C ALA A 496 43.46 -31.85 -4.20
N ASP A 497 44.75 -31.99 -3.87
CA ASP A 497 45.75 -30.95 -3.93
C ASP A 497 45.78 -30.30 -5.31
N ILE A 498 45.48 -29.01 -5.36
CA ILE A 498 45.80 -28.17 -6.51
C ILE A 498 47.29 -27.88 -6.36
N GLU A 499 48.13 -28.71 -6.97
CA GLU A 499 49.54 -28.39 -7.19
C GLU A 499 49.64 -27.08 -7.97
N ASP A 500 50.52 -26.21 -7.44
CA ASP A 500 50.81 -24.87 -7.90
C ASP A 500 51.29 -24.86 -9.37
N GLY A 501 50.52 -24.23 -10.26
CA GLY A 501 51.02 -23.66 -11.50
C GLY A 501 51.58 -22.26 -11.20
N VAL A 502 52.89 -22.20 -10.95
CA VAL A 502 53.60 -20.97 -10.58
C VAL A 502 53.84 -20.09 -11.82
N GLU A 503 53.17 -18.94 -11.87
CA GLU A 503 53.75 -17.74 -12.49
C GLU A 503 54.20 -16.82 -11.35
N GLU A 504 55.52 -16.72 -11.18
CA GLU A 504 56.19 -15.92 -10.15
C GLU A 504 56.00 -14.42 -10.42
N ASP A 505 55.12 -13.79 -9.63
CA ASP A 505 55.16 -12.34 -9.40
C ASP A 505 55.46 -12.08 -7.92
N VAL A 506 56.46 -11.24 -7.64
CA VAL A 506 57.09 -11.08 -6.31
C VAL A 506 56.09 -10.52 -5.27
N GLY A 507 55.01 -9.88 -5.72
CA GLY A 507 53.89 -9.43 -4.88
C GLY A 507 52.90 -10.52 -4.45
N ALA A 508 52.71 -11.57 -5.25
CA ALA A 508 51.77 -12.66 -4.97
C ALA A 508 52.25 -13.59 -3.84
N ASN A 509 53.57 -13.76 -3.71
CA ASN A 509 54.19 -14.55 -2.64
C ASN A 509 53.95 -13.96 -1.25
N ASN A 510 53.93 -12.62 -1.13
CA ASN A 510 53.67 -11.95 0.13
C ASN A 510 52.20 -12.13 0.58
N ILE A 511 51.25 -12.01 -0.34
CA ILE A 511 49.82 -12.22 -0.07
C ILE A 511 49.53 -13.70 0.27
N LYS A 512 50.19 -14.66 -0.39
CA LYS A 512 50.08 -16.10 -0.07
C LYS A 512 50.55 -16.37 1.35
N LEU A 513 51.72 -15.82 1.75
CA LEU A 513 52.26 -15.94 3.10
C LEU A 513 51.35 -15.26 4.15
N MET A 514 50.83 -14.06 3.86
CA MET A 514 49.89 -13.39 4.77
C MET A 514 48.60 -14.19 4.95
N MET A 515 48.10 -14.85 3.90
CA MET A 515 46.95 -15.74 4.00
C MET A 515 47.26 -17.01 4.81
N ASP A 516 48.46 -17.56 4.72
CA ASP A 516 48.88 -18.71 5.52
C ASP A 516 48.93 -18.36 7.02
N VAL A 517 49.47 -17.18 7.33
CA VAL A 517 49.49 -16.62 8.68
C VAL A 517 48.07 -16.38 9.18
N PHE A 518 47.19 -15.81 8.36
CA PHE A 518 45.78 -15.57 8.70
C PHE A 518 45.04 -16.87 9.05
N VAL A 519 45.15 -17.91 8.21
CA VAL A 519 44.51 -19.21 8.46
C VAL A 519 45.04 -19.87 9.73
N THR A 520 46.33 -19.73 10.01
CA THR A 520 46.97 -20.25 11.24
C THR A 520 46.53 -19.50 12.49
N GLN A 521 46.25 -18.20 12.37
CA GLN A 521 45.77 -17.36 13.47
C GLN A 521 44.27 -17.50 13.72
N LEU A 522 43.48 -17.93 12.73
CA LEU A 522 42.02 -18.04 12.80
C LEU A 522 41.49 -18.82 14.03
N PRO A 523 42.08 -19.98 14.42
CA PRO A 523 41.67 -20.70 15.63
C PRO A 523 41.93 -19.95 16.95
N THR A 524 42.78 -18.91 16.94
CA THR A 524 43.07 -18.08 18.12
C THR A 524 42.06 -16.94 18.30
N CYS A 525 41.21 -16.67 17.30
CA CYS A 525 40.19 -15.63 17.33
C CYS A 525 38.94 -16.08 18.14
N VAL A 526 39.11 -16.20 19.46
CA VAL A 526 38.09 -16.71 20.40
C VAL A 526 37.26 -15.61 21.09
N ASN A 527 37.30 -14.38 20.59
CA ASN A 527 36.49 -13.29 21.10
C ASN A 527 35.96 -12.41 19.96
N ARG A 528 34.95 -11.60 20.28
CA ARG A 528 34.26 -10.73 19.32
C ARG A 528 35.21 -9.75 18.62
N GLU A 529 36.08 -9.08 19.38
CA GLU A 529 36.96 -8.05 18.82
C GLU A 529 38.02 -8.62 17.87
N MET A 530 38.59 -9.77 18.22
CA MET A 530 39.59 -10.46 17.40
C MET A 530 38.99 -10.97 16.10
N ILE A 531 37.79 -11.55 16.13
CA ILE A 531 37.15 -12.06 14.92
C ILE A 531 36.69 -10.92 14.00
N ASP A 532 36.17 -9.83 14.57
CA ASP A 532 35.79 -8.64 13.81
C ASP A 532 37.02 -7.95 13.20
N LYS A 533 38.15 -7.94 13.92
CA LYS A 533 39.44 -7.48 13.38
C LYS A 533 39.93 -8.37 12.24
N ALA A 534 39.83 -9.69 12.39
CA ALA A 534 40.17 -10.64 11.34
C ALA A 534 39.29 -10.45 10.09
N ALA A 535 37.99 -10.16 10.26
CA ALA A 535 37.08 -9.84 9.16
C ALA A 535 37.54 -8.59 8.38
N ARG A 536 37.91 -7.52 9.09
CA ARG A 536 38.43 -6.29 8.49
C ARG A 536 39.76 -6.51 7.77
N ASP A 537 40.69 -7.23 8.39
CA ASP A 537 41.99 -7.54 7.80
C ASP A 537 41.85 -8.37 6.51
N PHE A 538 40.97 -9.38 6.54
CA PHE A 538 40.68 -10.18 5.35
C PHE A 538 40.06 -9.34 4.22
N ALA A 539 39.08 -8.50 4.54
CA ALA A 539 38.37 -7.69 3.56
C ALA A 539 39.26 -6.62 2.89
N THR A 540 40.21 -6.05 3.64
CA THR A 540 41.10 -4.97 3.17
C THR A 540 42.34 -5.49 2.47
N ASN A 541 43.00 -6.52 3.02
CA ASN A 541 44.34 -6.94 2.59
C ASN A 541 44.38 -8.28 1.85
N LEU A 542 43.38 -9.16 2.03
CA LEU A 542 43.45 -10.55 1.55
C LEU A 542 42.32 -10.96 0.60
N ASN A 543 41.42 -10.05 0.23
CA ASN A 543 40.24 -10.34 -0.59
C ASN A 543 40.58 -10.63 -2.06
N THR A 544 40.93 -11.88 -2.36
CA THR A 544 41.12 -12.40 -3.72
C THR A 544 40.25 -13.64 -3.94
N LYS A 545 39.89 -13.95 -5.19
CA LYS A 545 39.07 -15.14 -5.51
C LYS A 545 39.70 -16.45 -5.00
N GLN A 546 41.03 -16.55 -5.03
CA GLN A 546 41.76 -17.71 -4.53
C GLN A 546 41.75 -17.75 -2.99
N ASN A 547 42.00 -16.63 -2.31
CA ASN A 547 41.96 -16.56 -0.86
C ASN A 547 40.55 -16.78 -0.30
N ARG A 548 39.48 -16.36 -0.99
CA ARG A 548 38.10 -16.70 -0.62
C ARG A 548 37.88 -18.21 -0.58
N LYS A 549 38.37 -18.95 -1.59
CA LYS A 549 38.32 -20.43 -1.60
C LYS A 549 39.13 -21.05 -0.46
N ARG A 550 40.33 -20.53 -0.19
CA ARG A 550 41.18 -20.99 0.92
C ARG A 550 40.52 -20.74 2.28
N LEU A 551 39.87 -19.59 2.45
CA LEU A 551 39.09 -19.27 3.66
C LEU A 551 37.91 -20.22 3.83
N ILE A 552 37.13 -20.47 2.77
CA ILE A 552 36.03 -21.46 2.82
C ILE A 552 36.54 -22.83 3.23
N LYS A 553 37.67 -23.30 2.65
CA LYS A 553 38.29 -24.57 3.02
C LYS A 553 38.67 -24.59 4.51
N ALA A 554 39.34 -23.55 5.01
CA ALA A 554 39.75 -23.46 6.41
C ALA A 554 38.55 -23.43 7.39
N LEU A 555 37.48 -22.69 7.04
CA LEU A 555 36.26 -22.62 7.84
C LEU A 555 35.45 -23.92 7.78
N TYR A 556 35.48 -24.65 6.67
CA TYR A 556 34.79 -25.94 6.53
C TYR A 556 35.50 -27.08 7.30
N THR A 557 36.83 -27.08 7.30
CA THR A 557 37.66 -28.14 7.91
C THR A 557 37.90 -27.95 9.42
N VAL A 558 36.98 -27.29 10.15
CA VAL A 558 37.10 -27.17 11.61
C VAL A 558 37.16 -28.55 12.25
N GLN A 559 38.10 -28.75 13.15
CA GLN A 559 38.17 -30.01 13.88
C GLN A 559 36.96 -30.16 14.80
N ARG A 560 36.41 -31.38 14.84
CA ARG A 560 35.24 -31.76 15.66
C ARG A 560 35.37 -31.49 17.16
N THR A 561 36.59 -31.32 17.67
CA THR A 561 36.90 -30.99 19.07
C THR A 561 36.73 -29.50 19.39
N TYR A 562 36.79 -28.62 18.39
CA TYR A 562 36.77 -27.17 18.56
C TYR A 562 35.40 -26.56 18.24
N LEU A 563 34.33 -27.13 18.80
CA LEU A 563 32.95 -26.67 18.60
C LEU A 563 32.71 -25.23 19.09
N HIS A 564 33.52 -24.75 20.02
CA HIS A 564 33.44 -23.38 20.54
C HIS A 564 33.87 -22.32 19.51
N LEU A 565 34.53 -22.70 18.41
CA LEU A 565 34.92 -21.77 17.34
C LEU A 565 33.78 -21.47 16.37
N LEU A 566 32.75 -22.33 16.32
CA LEU A 566 31.65 -22.22 15.35
C LEU A 566 30.88 -20.89 15.42
N PRO A 567 30.57 -20.32 16.60
CA PRO A 567 29.92 -19.02 16.69
C PRO A 567 30.78 -17.89 16.10
N PHE A 568 32.09 -17.89 16.38
CA PHE A 568 33.02 -16.90 15.86
C PHE A 568 33.19 -17.03 14.34
N TYR A 569 33.32 -18.26 13.84
CA TYR A 569 33.44 -18.49 12.41
C TYR A 569 32.16 -18.06 11.67
N SER A 570 30.99 -18.33 12.27
CA SER A 570 29.70 -17.86 11.75
C SER A 570 29.61 -16.33 11.76
N ARG A 571 30.13 -15.66 12.80
CA ARG A 571 30.21 -14.19 12.87
C ARG A 571 31.12 -13.61 11.78
N LEU A 572 32.28 -14.22 11.55
CA LEU A 572 33.20 -13.84 10.46
C LEU A 572 32.48 -13.90 9.11
N ILE A 573 31.76 -14.99 8.85
CA ILE A 573 31.01 -15.17 7.60
C ILE A 573 29.89 -14.14 7.49
N ALA A 574 29.11 -13.94 8.55
CA ALA A 574 28.03 -12.96 8.58
C ALA A 574 28.52 -11.53 8.31
N THR A 575 29.69 -11.18 8.87
CA THR A 575 30.33 -9.88 8.67
C THR A 575 30.83 -9.70 7.22
N LEU A 576 31.33 -10.76 6.59
CA LEU A 576 31.81 -10.74 5.19
C LEU A 576 30.68 -10.83 4.16
N ASN A 577 29.53 -11.43 4.51
CA ASN A 577 28.44 -11.73 3.59
C ASN A 577 27.88 -10.52 2.81
N PRO A 578 27.73 -9.32 3.40
CA PRO A 578 27.25 -8.13 2.68
C PRO A 578 28.20 -7.61 1.59
N VAL A 579 29.50 -7.92 1.69
CA VAL A 579 30.54 -7.46 0.74
C VAL A 579 30.90 -8.56 -0.25
N MET A 580 30.93 -9.81 0.21
CA MET A 580 31.32 -10.98 -0.59
C MET A 580 30.42 -12.19 -0.29
N PRO A 581 29.19 -12.20 -0.83
CA PRO A 581 28.20 -13.26 -0.53
C PRO A 581 28.59 -14.65 -1.05
N GLU A 582 29.57 -14.73 -1.97
CA GLU A 582 30.12 -15.99 -2.48
C GLU A 582 30.60 -16.92 -1.35
N ILE A 583 31.17 -16.36 -0.28
CA ILE A 583 31.70 -17.14 0.85
C ILE A 583 30.57 -17.82 1.62
N GLY A 584 29.53 -17.06 1.98
CA GLY A 584 28.38 -17.57 2.71
C GLY A 584 27.63 -18.63 1.90
N ASN A 585 27.32 -18.33 0.63
CA ASN A 585 26.57 -19.22 -0.25
C ASN A 585 27.28 -20.56 -0.48
N GLU A 586 28.58 -20.54 -0.75
CA GLU A 586 29.35 -21.76 -1.00
C GLU A 586 29.50 -22.61 0.26
N LEU A 587 29.72 -21.99 1.43
CA LEU A 587 29.80 -22.75 2.67
C LEU A 587 28.45 -23.38 3.05
N VAL A 588 27.34 -22.65 2.88
CA VAL A 588 25.98 -23.20 3.07
C VAL A 588 25.75 -24.41 2.16
N ARG A 589 26.19 -24.34 0.90
CA ARG A 589 26.11 -25.46 -0.05
C ARG A 589 26.93 -26.67 0.42
N LEU A 590 28.17 -26.47 0.87
CA LEU A 590 29.02 -27.53 1.39
C LEU A 590 28.42 -28.20 2.64
N LEU A 591 27.93 -27.41 3.60
CA LEU A 591 27.30 -27.92 4.83
C LEU A 591 26.00 -28.68 4.55
N LYS A 592 25.18 -28.24 3.58
CA LYS A 592 23.99 -29.00 3.13
C LYS A 592 24.36 -30.36 2.55
N ASN A 593 25.41 -30.42 1.72
CA ASN A 593 25.89 -31.68 1.14
C ASN A 593 26.47 -32.61 2.21
N GLU A 594 27.24 -32.06 3.15
CA GLU A 594 27.79 -32.79 4.30
C GLU A 594 26.66 -33.36 5.18
N PHE A 595 25.63 -32.57 5.46
CA PHE A 595 24.44 -33.00 6.21
C PHE A 595 23.71 -34.17 5.52
N ARG A 596 23.46 -34.07 4.20
CA ARG A 596 22.85 -35.16 3.41
C ARG A 596 23.72 -36.41 3.41
N ALA A 597 25.05 -36.27 3.31
CA ALA A 597 25.98 -37.38 3.41
C ALA A 597 25.94 -38.05 4.79
N HIS A 598 25.85 -37.26 5.86
CA HIS A 598 25.71 -37.76 7.23
C HIS A 598 24.41 -38.51 7.48
N ILE A 599 23.29 -38.10 6.87
CA ILE A 599 22.02 -38.85 6.98
C ILE A 599 22.12 -40.20 6.27
N ARG A 600 22.76 -40.25 5.09
CA ARG A 600 22.94 -41.51 4.34
C ARG A 600 23.87 -42.50 5.06
N ARG A 601 24.93 -42.01 5.72
CA ARG A 601 25.89 -42.84 6.46
C ARG A 601 25.34 -43.22 7.84
N LYS A 602 24.93 -44.48 8.02
CA LYS A 602 24.30 -44.96 9.27
C LYS A 602 25.25 -45.22 10.44
N ASP A 603 26.56 -45.18 10.20
CA ASP A 603 27.56 -45.45 11.23
C ASP A 603 27.57 -44.41 12.36
N GLN A 604 27.64 -44.91 13.59
CA GLN A 604 27.72 -44.09 14.81
C GLN A 604 29.16 -43.65 15.13
N ILE A 605 30.17 -44.25 14.50
CA ILE A 605 31.61 -43.99 14.73
C ILE A 605 31.95 -42.49 14.54
N TYR A 606 31.23 -41.81 13.66
CA TYR A 606 31.49 -40.41 13.28
C TYR A 606 30.50 -39.41 13.89
N ILE A 607 29.84 -39.74 15.01
CA ILE A 607 28.81 -38.88 15.61
C ILE A 607 29.30 -37.46 15.92
N GLU A 608 30.53 -37.31 16.41
CA GLU A 608 31.14 -36.00 16.69
C GLU A 608 31.24 -35.12 15.43
N SER A 609 31.57 -35.71 14.28
CA SER A 609 31.62 -34.99 13.00
C SER A 609 30.22 -34.56 12.57
N LYS A 610 29.20 -35.40 12.80
CA LYS A 610 27.80 -35.04 12.51
C LYS A 610 27.33 -33.88 13.39
N ILE A 611 27.68 -33.92 14.68
CA ILE A 611 27.37 -32.86 15.64
C ILE A 611 28.05 -31.54 15.22
N LYS A 612 29.32 -31.57 14.81
CA LYS A 612 30.03 -30.39 14.26
C LYS A 612 29.22 -29.74 13.13
N THR A 613 28.80 -30.52 12.15
CA THR A 613 28.07 -30.03 10.98
C THR A 613 26.74 -29.38 11.38
N VAL A 614 25.98 -30.03 12.25
CA VAL A 614 24.65 -29.57 12.65
C VAL A 614 24.72 -28.33 13.56
N ARG A 615 25.67 -28.29 14.49
CA ARG A 615 25.92 -27.08 15.30
C ARG A 615 26.37 -25.91 14.43
N PHE A 616 27.20 -26.15 13.41
CA PHE A 616 27.63 -25.09 12.51
C PHE A 616 26.46 -24.53 11.69
N ILE A 617 25.57 -25.40 11.20
CA ILE A 617 24.31 -24.96 10.57
C ILE A 617 23.50 -24.10 11.55
N GLY A 618 23.33 -24.55 12.80
CA GLY A 618 22.58 -23.81 13.82
C GLY A 618 23.17 -22.41 14.12
N GLU A 619 24.49 -22.27 14.19
CA GLU A 619 25.15 -20.97 14.35
C GLU A 619 24.91 -20.04 13.15
N LEU A 620 24.99 -20.56 11.92
CA LEU A 620 24.73 -19.78 10.71
C LEU A 620 23.26 -19.37 10.55
N VAL A 621 22.32 -20.14 11.08
CA VAL A 621 20.89 -19.79 11.14
C VAL A 621 20.66 -18.57 12.03
N LYS A 622 21.33 -18.51 13.19
CA LYS A 622 21.24 -17.36 14.11
C LYS A 622 21.74 -16.06 13.48
N PHE A 623 22.78 -16.14 12.64
CA PHE A 623 23.28 -15.01 11.85
C PHE A 623 22.49 -14.72 10.56
N SER A 624 21.40 -15.44 10.29
CA SER A 624 20.61 -15.33 9.05
C SER A 624 21.39 -15.54 7.75
N VAL A 625 22.55 -16.21 7.80
CA VAL A 625 23.32 -16.64 6.62
C VAL A 625 22.73 -17.94 6.06
N PHE A 626 22.31 -18.84 6.95
CA PHE A 626 21.59 -20.07 6.58
C PHE A 626 20.07 -19.82 6.71
N PRO A 627 19.26 -20.03 5.65
CA PRO A 627 17.83 -19.74 5.70
C PRO A 627 17.07 -20.56 6.76
N LYS A 628 16.20 -19.91 7.53
CA LYS A 628 15.39 -20.58 8.59
C LYS A 628 14.56 -21.75 8.06
N ASN A 629 13.97 -21.61 6.86
CA ASN A 629 13.15 -22.66 6.23
C ASN A 629 13.96 -23.95 5.96
N GLU A 630 15.20 -23.79 5.53
CA GLU A 630 16.11 -24.92 5.25
C GLU A 630 16.50 -25.65 6.55
N ALA A 631 16.69 -24.91 7.65
CA ALA A 631 16.96 -25.52 8.94
C ALA A 631 15.76 -26.31 9.49
N ILE A 632 14.55 -25.80 9.26
CA ILE A 632 13.31 -26.52 9.57
C ILE A 632 13.19 -27.80 8.72
N ASN A 633 13.58 -27.76 7.44
CA ASN A 633 13.60 -28.96 6.59
C ASN A 633 14.63 -29.98 7.08
N CYS A 634 15.83 -29.54 7.51
CA CYS A 634 16.80 -30.40 8.16
C CYS A 634 16.20 -31.11 9.40
N LEU A 635 15.46 -30.39 10.26
CA LEU A 635 14.76 -30.98 11.40
C LEU A 635 13.72 -32.03 10.98
N LYS A 636 12.92 -31.73 9.94
CA LYS A 636 11.94 -32.67 9.39
C LYS A 636 12.60 -33.95 8.87
N THR A 637 13.68 -33.85 8.11
CA THR A 637 14.42 -35.01 7.59
C THR A 637 15.03 -35.87 8.71
N LEU A 638 15.47 -35.26 9.81
CA LEU A 638 15.95 -36.02 10.97
C LEU A 638 14.82 -36.73 11.74
N LEU A 639 13.60 -36.17 11.70
CA LEU A 639 12.42 -36.74 12.35
C LEU A 639 11.74 -37.87 11.55
N SER A 640 11.94 -37.94 10.23
CA SER A 640 11.41 -39.05 9.42
C SER A 640 12.07 -40.38 9.81
N ASP A 641 13.40 -40.43 9.82
CA ASP A 641 14.18 -41.57 10.32
C ASP A 641 14.76 -41.31 11.73
N PHE A 642 13.89 -41.32 12.75
CA PHE A 642 14.25 -40.92 14.11
C PHE A 642 14.95 -42.04 14.91
N ARG A 643 16.17 -42.41 14.50
CA ARG A 643 17.00 -43.46 15.15
C ARG A 643 18.36 -42.92 15.60
N HIS A 644 18.84 -43.39 16.76
CA HIS A 644 20.18 -43.17 17.33
C HIS A 644 20.86 -41.84 16.92
N HIS A 645 21.71 -41.86 15.89
CA HIS A 645 22.49 -40.72 15.44
C HIS A 645 21.66 -39.50 14.97
N ASN A 646 20.45 -39.70 14.44
CA ASN A 646 19.56 -38.64 13.98
C ASN A 646 18.87 -37.97 15.17
N ILE A 647 18.65 -38.71 16.26
CA ILE A 647 18.17 -38.16 17.53
C ILE A 647 19.21 -37.20 18.09
N GLU A 648 20.47 -37.61 18.16
CA GLU A 648 21.56 -36.75 18.64
C GLU A 648 21.75 -35.51 17.75
N MET A 649 21.71 -35.66 16.43
CA MET A 649 21.77 -34.53 15.50
C MET A 649 20.58 -33.58 15.70
N CYS A 650 19.36 -34.09 15.79
CA CYS A 650 18.15 -33.27 15.97
C CYS A 650 18.22 -32.47 17.27
N CYS A 651 18.58 -33.12 18.39
CA CYS A 651 18.72 -32.46 19.68
C CYS A 651 19.81 -31.37 19.65
N ASN A 652 20.97 -31.65 19.05
CA ASN A 652 22.04 -30.65 18.93
C ASN A 652 21.64 -29.45 18.04
N LEU A 653 20.83 -29.66 17.00
CA LEU A 653 20.31 -28.55 16.18
C LEU A 653 19.37 -27.66 17.00
N LEU A 654 18.46 -28.28 17.75
CA LEU A 654 17.51 -27.59 18.61
C LEU A 654 18.19 -26.86 19.78
N GLU A 655 19.23 -27.44 20.38
CA GLU A 655 20.06 -26.76 21.40
C GLU A 655 20.77 -25.52 20.82
N THR A 656 21.19 -25.56 19.55
CA THR A 656 21.97 -24.47 18.97
C THR A 656 21.09 -23.30 18.50
N CYS A 657 20.01 -23.59 17.76
CA CYS A 657 19.15 -22.56 17.15
C CYS A 657 17.65 -22.74 17.43
N GLY A 658 17.23 -23.77 18.16
CA GLY A 658 15.82 -24.07 18.41
C GLY A 658 15.09 -22.97 19.20
N ARG A 659 15.72 -22.39 20.24
CA ARG A 659 15.18 -21.20 20.93
C ARG A 659 14.99 -20.00 20.01
N PHE A 660 16.00 -19.71 19.19
CA PHE A 660 15.95 -18.60 18.23
C PHE A 660 14.83 -18.80 17.19
N LEU A 661 14.68 -20.03 16.68
CA LEU A 661 13.62 -20.37 15.73
C LEU A 661 12.23 -20.39 16.40
N TYR A 662 12.14 -20.83 17.66
CA TYR A 662 10.90 -20.83 18.44
C TYR A 662 10.46 -19.40 18.78
N ARG A 663 11.37 -18.52 19.20
CA ARG A 663 11.05 -17.10 19.50
C ARG A 663 10.87 -16.24 18.24
N SER A 664 11.30 -16.72 17.07
CA SER A 664 11.08 -16.02 15.80
C SER A 664 9.61 -16.13 15.37
N PRO A 665 8.90 -15.01 15.13
CA PRO A 665 7.46 -15.03 14.81
C PRO A 665 7.16 -15.82 13.52
N ASP A 666 8.05 -15.73 12.53
CA ASP A 666 7.89 -16.39 11.22
C ASP A 666 7.95 -17.93 11.31
N CYS A 667 8.61 -18.47 12.34
CA CYS A 667 8.92 -19.89 12.48
C CYS A 667 8.31 -20.54 13.73
N HIS A 668 7.83 -19.75 14.69
CA HIS A 668 7.33 -20.19 15.99
C HIS A 668 6.39 -21.40 15.88
N ARG A 669 5.30 -21.26 15.14
CA ARG A 669 4.28 -22.30 14.98
C ARG A 669 4.83 -23.59 14.36
N ARG A 670 5.75 -23.48 13.38
CA ARG A 670 6.36 -24.65 12.73
C ARG A 670 7.28 -25.40 13.68
N ILE A 671 8.04 -24.68 14.51
CA ILE A 671 8.91 -25.27 15.52
C ILE A 671 8.10 -25.87 16.66
N GLU A 672 7.02 -25.21 17.09
CA GLU A 672 6.10 -25.74 18.10
C GLU A 672 5.57 -27.12 17.70
N ILE A 673 5.06 -27.27 16.47
CA ILE A 673 4.60 -28.56 15.94
C ILE A 673 5.74 -29.58 15.90
N ILE A 674 6.95 -29.17 15.50
CA ILE A 674 8.13 -30.06 15.47
C ILE A 674 8.50 -30.55 16.89
N LEU A 675 8.42 -29.67 17.90
CA LEU A 675 8.67 -30.00 19.30
C LEU A 675 7.60 -30.95 19.86
N GLU A 676 6.33 -30.77 19.48
CA GLU A 676 5.25 -31.71 19.82
C GLU A 676 5.48 -33.10 19.19
N ILE A 677 5.83 -33.16 17.90
CA ILE A 677 6.16 -34.42 17.21
C ILE A 677 7.35 -35.11 17.88
N LEU A 678 8.37 -34.34 18.29
CA LEU A 678 9.54 -34.86 19.01
C LEU A 678 9.13 -35.56 20.31
N MET A 679 8.25 -34.94 21.12
CA MET A 679 7.74 -35.51 22.37
C MET A 679 6.83 -36.72 22.13
N ARG A 680 6.00 -36.69 21.08
CA ARG A 680 5.16 -37.82 20.68
C ARG A 680 6.02 -39.01 20.25
N LYS A 681 7.02 -38.81 19.39
CA LYS A 681 7.95 -39.87 18.97
C LYS A 681 8.73 -40.44 20.15
N LYS A 682 9.11 -39.63 21.13
CA LYS A 682 9.71 -40.11 22.38
C LYS A 682 8.78 -41.04 23.18
N ALA A 683 7.48 -40.75 23.24
CA ALA A 683 6.51 -41.55 23.97
C ALA A 683 6.17 -42.87 23.26
N VAL A 684 6.14 -42.85 21.92
CA VAL A 684 5.77 -44.02 21.10
C VAL A 684 6.96 -44.95 20.86
N LEU A 685 8.15 -44.40 20.61
CA LEU A 685 9.35 -45.20 20.39
C LEU A 685 9.95 -45.60 21.74
N THR A 686 10.21 -46.89 21.93
CA THR A 686 10.93 -47.38 23.12
C THR A 686 12.41 -47.05 23.00
N LEU A 687 12.75 -45.79 23.26
CA LEU A 687 14.12 -45.27 23.22
C LEU A 687 14.87 -45.56 24.52
N ASP A 688 16.20 -45.68 24.43
CA ASP A 688 17.06 -45.77 25.61
C ASP A 688 16.91 -44.53 26.51
N SER A 689 17.14 -44.71 27.82
CA SER A 689 17.02 -43.64 28.82
C SER A 689 17.89 -42.41 28.49
N ARG A 690 19.06 -42.62 27.86
CA ARG A 690 19.94 -41.54 27.41
C ARG A 690 19.25 -40.63 26.37
N TYR A 691 18.65 -41.21 25.33
CA TYR A 691 17.99 -40.45 24.26
C TYR A 691 16.71 -39.78 24.76
N THR A 692 15.96 -40.45 25.63
CA THR A 692 14.77 -39.90 26.29
C THR A 692 15.11 -38.61 27.05
N THR A 693 16.20 -38.63 27.82
CA THR A 693 16.67 -37.46 28.58
C THR A 693 17.15 -36.35 27.66
N GLN A 694 17.89 -36.70 26.60
CA GLN A 694 18.41 -35.72 25.64
C GLN A 694 17.28 -34.98 24.89
N ILE A 695 16.22 -35.71 24.52
CA ILE A 695 15.03 -35.13 23.88
C ILE A 695 14.31 -34.16 24.82
N GLU A 696 14.11 -34.53 26.09
CA GLU A 696 13.51 -33.64 27.09
C GLU A 696 14.34 -32.38 27.28
N ASN A 697 15.65 -32.52 27.41
CA ASN A 697 16.55 -31.39 27.57
C ASN A 697 16.45 -30.44 26.37
N ALA A 698 16.46 -30.95 25.14
CA ALA A 698 16.31 -30.13 23.94
C ALA A 698 14.92 -29.45 23.85
N TYR A 699 13.85 -30.15 24.24
CA TYR A 699 12.49 -29.61 24.28
C TYR A 699 12.37 -28.46 25.27
N TYR A 700 12.74 -28.69 26.53
CA TYR A 700 12.68 -27.66 27.59
C TYR A 700 13.74 -26.57 27.41
N TYR A 701 14.80 -26.85 26.66
CA TYR A 701 15.69 -25.81 26.18
C TYR A 701 14.90 -24.86 25.28
N CYS A 702 14.26 -25.34 24.22
CA CYS A 702 13.53 -24.47 23.29
C CYS A 702 12.31 -23.78 23.90
N ASN A 703 11.52 -24.53 24.67
CA ASN A 703 10.30 -24.08 25.33
C ASN A 703 10.42 -24.32 26.85
N PRO A 704 11.09 -23.43 27.60
CA PRO A 704 11.19 -23.57 29.04
C PRO A 704 9.78 -23.51 29.67
N PRO A 705 9.46 -24.37 30.64
CA PRO A 705 8.17 -24.33 31.32
C PRO A 705 7.98 -22.95 31.96
N GLU A 706 6.73 -22.45 31.97
CA GLU A 706 6.38 -21.19 32.62
C GLU A 706 6.98 -21.17 34.03
N ALA A 707 8.03 -20.37 34.21
CA ALA A 707 8.58 -20.14 35.53
C ALA A 707 7.45 -19.50 36.33
N ARG A 708 7.01 -20.15 37.41
CA ARG A 708 6.09 -19.52 38.37
C ARG A 708 6.70 -18.17 38.69
N GLU A 709 6.01 -17.10 38.30
CA GLU A 709 6.40 -15.76 38.70
C GLU A 709 6.62 -15.82 40.21
N ILE A 710 7.88 -15.69 40.62
CA ILE A 710 8.17 -15.41 42.01
C ILE A 710 7.51 -14.05 42.20
N GLU A 711 6.29 -14.03 42.73
CA GLU A 711 5.54 -12.79 42.98
C GLU A 711 6.52 -11.84 43.66
N LYS A 712 7.03 -10.87 42.90
CA LYS A 712 7.80 -9.77 43.48
C LYS A 712 6.77 -9.07 44.34
N LYS A 713 6.76 -9.37 45.64
CA LYS A 713 5.84 -8.75 46.61
C LYS A 713 5.73 -7.28 46.26
N ILE A 714 4.54 -6.86 45.85
CA ILE A 714 4.26 -5.46 45.51
C ILE A 714 4.47 -4.70 46.81
N ARG A 715 5.57 -3.95 46.85
CA ARG A 715 5.99 -3.22 48.04
C ARG A 715 5.54 -1.78 47.87
N SER A 716 5.06 -1.18 48.95
CA SER A 716 4.66 0.23 48.90
C SER A 716 5.89 1.12 48.66
N PRO A 717 5.71 2.36 48.16
CA PRO A 717 6.81 3.31 48.00
C PRO A 717 7.61 3.54 49.30
N ILE A 718 6.95 3.44 50.46
CA ILE A 718 7.59 3.50 51.77
C ILE A 718 8.51 2.30 52.01
N GLN A 719 8.10 1.09 51.60
CA GLN A 719 8.90 -0.12 51.74
C GLN A 719 10.10 -0.14 50.79
N GLU A 720 9.96 0.42 49.58
CA GLU A 720 11.09 0.63 48.67
C GLU A 720 12.06 1.67 49.20
N TYR A 721 11.55 2.80 49.73
CA TYR A 721 12.37 3.82 50.38
C TYR A 721 13.13 3.25 51.58
N LEU A 722 12.45 2.51 52.47
CA LEU A 722 13.09 1.85 53.62
C LEU A 722 14.15 0.85 53.20
N ARG A 723 13.94 0.10 52.10
CA ARG A 723 14.93 -0.85 51.61
C ARG A 723 16.12 -0.15 50.97
N ARG A 724 15.90 0.95 50.22
CA ARG A 724 16.99 1.81 49.74
C ARG A 724 17.78 2.36 50.92
N LEU A 725 17.09 2.86 51.94
CA LEU A 725 17.68 3.38 53.15
C LEU A 725 18.49 2.30 53.89
N LEU A 726 17.95 1.10 54.08
CA LEU A 726 18.58 0.03 54.86
C LEU A 726 19.70 -0.71 54.11
N PHE A 727 19.57 -0.92 52.80
CA PHE A 727 20.48 -1.78 52.03
C PHE A 727 21.41 -1.03 51.08
N LYS A 728 21.09 0.21 50.69
CA LYS A 728 21.97 1.07 49.90
C LYS A 728 22.59 2.17 50.77
N ASP A 729 21.77 2.88 51.55
CA ASP A 729 22.23 4.10 52.24
C ASP A 729 22.82 3.80 53.64
N LEU A 730 22.31 2.82 54.39
CA LEU A 730 22.76 2.37 55.72
C LEU A 730 23.54 1.04 55.65
N ASN A 731 24.40 0.91 54.65
CA ASN A 731 25.38 -0.17 54.62
C ASN A 731 26.52 0.15 55.62
N LYS A 732 27.21 -0.87 56.14
CA LYS A 732 28.44 -0.73 56.97
C LYS A 732 29.50 0.17 56.34
N ILE A 733 29.47 0.38 55.03
CA ILE A 733 30.39 1.25 54.28
C ILE A 733 30.06 2.75 54.44
N THR A 734 28.79 3.10 54.67
CA THR A 734 28.33 4.49 54.80
C THR A 734 28.29 5.02 56.24
N ILE A 735 28.61 4.18 57.23
CA ILE A 735 28.55 4.53 58.67
C ILE A 735 29.83 5.24 59.14
N GLU A 736 30.90 5.27 58.34
CA GLU A 736 32.07 6.13 58.59
C GLU A 736 32.18 7.22 57.52
N LYS A 737 31.45 8.32 57.72
CA LYS A 737 31.85 9.67 57.33
C LYS A 737 31.15 10.72 58.16
#